data_AF-A0A3Q8UZL2-F1
#
_entry.id   AF-A0A3Q8UZL2-F1
#
_cell.length_a   1.000
_cell.length_b   1.000
_cell.length_c   1.000
_cell.angle_alpha   90.00
_cell.angle_beta   90.00
_cell.angle_gamma   90.00
#
_symmetry.space_group_name_H-M   'P 1'
#
loop_
_entity.id
_entity.type
_entity.pdbx_description
1 polymer ?
#
loop_
_entity_poly.entity_id
_entity_poly.type
_entity_poly.pdbx_seq_one_letter_code
_entity_poly.pdbx_strand_id
1 'polypeptide(L)'
;MTTLEEKAIGSRQAFASYVAEVLATTLAAGTPMANGSPLHPHGFRLRNLFGDEPVRPLDPRTTALPLHLAHLEALLTVTSPLDGGLSLHEGVAVTGGSGAAVGDHVEWDHRADVSPDFVFSYPVAEPGCDHVSGDERPPYPVALLTALLDSVELCDAEGREVFPDALRTPDGVFPIAVAHPRVPPPLGHRSDGKKGTGERQPLHSVAATEATIVTLARHWGLLAPQLTFRHRGERPCTVDGFRLRDLKDWVIPADGHPAEVYEYLARVCNVSCEFCYLYGNPQTLAVARGQKVIKDTELETRLRYYDPKGRSGLFHAQWEINEFLVDPKVHQLLPALRERTDDALYFITNGSPLNGRVLDLLEGVQPAHLIVSINSLDEDLRGSVMNERSKQTGTALTALRELAARKIPYGISLAAFPDFPIEDLRQTIKIVDGLGAGFVRVNLPGHTRNLPYQGSFDTDELWTSVMRAIRKIRTEVSVPVFSIPSALEENHHTDDPLAARVVGTVPNSPAARAGLRSGDVIRGINGFPVRTRADVVPLLMLLKGKAGLLVEREGEELRLDMAEQDCAYPYAGHVLCKYLFPWGVVVAPCLSASAAAQIRSEIDQVSAGRTWMLTSALMRPAAEALFRRFDPELLDQVEFVESTNEFLGGNIRVMDMSTIGDICQAIEARAVTEGLPDLILMAETGFNRHGRDLQGRHWRDIERHLGRPVRLIRASRFTF
;
A
#
# COMPACT_ATOMS: atom_id res chain seq x y z
N MET A 1 11.57 9.67 -30.53
CA MET A 1 11.56 9.68 -29.05
C MET A 1 10.18 9.21 -28.64
N THR A 2 10.05 7.90 -28.50
CA THR A 2 8.84 7.21 -28.04
C THR A 2 8.53 7.64 -26.61
N THR A 3 7.28 7.96 -26.29
CA THR A 3 6.87 8.45 -24.96
C THR A 3 7.06 7.36 -23.90
N LEU A 4 7.19 7.73 -22.63
CA LEU A 4 7.28 6.78 -21.49
C LEU A 4 6.10 5.78 -21.46
N GLU A 5 4.97 6.12 -22.07
CA GLU A 5 3.79 5.26 -22.25
C GLU A 5 4.06 4.05 -23.16
N GLU A 6 4.91 4.18 -24.19
CA GLU A 6 5.22 3.08 -25.11
C GLU A 6 6.17 2.04 -24.50
N LYS A 7 6.92 2.40 -23.45
CA LYS A 7 7.77 1.46 -22.69
C LYS A 7 7.01 0.71 -21.59
N ALA A 8 5.85 1.21 -21.14
CA ALA A 8 4.98 0.54 -20.18
C ALA A 8 4.25 -0.70 -20.77
N ILE A 9 4.41 -0.95 -22.07
CA ILE A 9 3.66 -1.94 -22.86
C ILE A 9 4.08 -3.39 -22.58
N GLY A 10 5.28 -3.65 -22.04
CA GLY A 10 5.83 -5.02 -21.96
C GLY A 10 5.11 -5.97 -20.98
N SER A 11 4.84 -5.53 -19.74
CA SER A 11 4.53 -6.49 -18.67
C SER A 11 3.08 -6.98 -18.59
N ARG A 12 2.14 -6.14 -19.02
CA ARG A 12 0.72 -6.47 -19.02
C ARG A 12 0.23 -7.03 -20.34
N GLN A 13 1.08 -7.10 -21.37
CA GLN A 13 0.68 -7.61 -22.69
C GLN A 13 0.49 -9.13 -22.69
N ALA A 14 1.34 -9.89 -21.99
CA ALA A 14 1.16 -11.33 -21.83
C ALA A 14 -0.09 -11.64 -20.99
N PHE A 15 -0.25 -10.99 -19.82
CA PHE A 15 -1.46 -11.15 -19.01
C PHE A 15 -2.72 -10.63 -19.73
N ALA A 16 -2.65 -9.55 -20.50
CA ALA A 16 -3.78 -9.09 -21.29
C ALA A 16 -4.14 -10.07 -22.41
N SER A 17 -3.16 -10.70 -23.06
CA SER A 17 -3.42 -11.75 -24.05
C SER A 17 -4.09 -12.95 -23.39
N TYR A 18 -3.57 -13.38 -22.23
CA TYR A 18 -4.21 -14.36 -21.36
C TYR A 18 -5.67 -14.00 -21.07
N VAL A 19 -5.92 -12.81 -20.51
CA VAL A 19 -7.27 -12.34 -20.16
C VAL A 19 -8.18 -12.31 -21.38
N ALA A 20 -7.70 -11.80 -22.52
CA ALA A 20 -8.49 -11.72 -23.75
C ALA A 20 -8.94 -13.11 -24.22
N GLU A 21 -8.05 -14.10 -24.19
CA GLU A 21 -8.39 -15.48 -24.55
C GLU A 21 -9.35 -16.12 -23.56
N VAL A 22 -9.12 -15.96 -22.25
CA VAL A 22 -10.01 -16.53 -21.23
C VAL A 22 -11.39 -15.88 -21.29
N LEU A 23 -11.47 -14.55 -21.41
CA LEU A 23 -12.74 -13.84 -21.55
C LEU A 23 -13.46 -14.21 -22.85
N ALA A 24 -12.79 -14.22 -24.00
CA ALA A 24 -13.38 -14.62 -25.27
C ALA A 24 -14.00 -16.03 -25.18
N THR A 25 -13.27 -16.98 -24.59
CA THR A 25 -13.74 -18.35 -24.47
C THR A 25 -14.85 -18.50 -23.41
N THR A 26 -14.81 -17.70 -22.34
CA THR A 26 -15.86 -17.67 -21.31
C THR A 26 -17.15 -17.04 -21.83
N LEU A 27 -17.04 -15.97 -22.63
CA LEU A 27 -18.17 -15.26 -23.25
C LEU A 27 -18.77 -16.00 -24.46
N ALA A 28 -17.96 -16.79 -25.18
CA ALA A 28 -18.49 -17.71 -26.18
C ALA A 28 -19.34 -18.84 -25.55
N ALA A 29 -19.04 -19.19 -24.31
CA ALA A 29 -19.71 -20.23 -23.53
C ALA A 29 -20.99 -19.75 -22.81
N GLY A 30 -21.20 -18.44 -22.68
CA GLY A 30 -22.36 -17.89 -21.99
C GLY A 30 -22.48 -16.38 -22.09
N THR A 31 -23.69 -15.86 -21.91
CA THR A 31 -23.99 -14.42 -21.98
C THR A 31 -24.02 -13.82 -20.59
N PRO A 32 -23.17 -12.84 -20.26
CA PRO A 32 -23.26 -12.13 -18.98
C PRO A 32 -24.58 -11.37 -18.90
N MET A 33 -25.10 -11.23 -17.70
CA MET A 33 -26.36 -10.58 -17.39
C MET A 33 -26.11 -9.47 -16.37
N ALA A 34 -26.91 -8.41 -16.40
CA ALA A 34 -27.03 -7.42 -15.34
C ALA A 34 -28.50 -7.06 -15.13
N ASN A 35 -28.98 -7.17 -13.89
CA ASN A 35 -30.39 -6.96 -13.53
C ASN A 35 -31.34 -7.73 -14.47
N GLY A 36 -30.98 -8.96 -14.82
CA GLY A 36 -31.76 -9.81 -15.73
C GLY A 36 -31.69 -9.45 -17.23
N SER A 37 -30.93 -8.41 -17.61
CA SER A 37 -30.73 -8.00 -19.01
C SER A 37 -29.38 -8.51 -19.55
N PRO A 38 -29.31 -9.02 -20.79
CA PRO A 38 -28.05 -9.48 -21.36
C PRO A 38 -27.08 -8.32 -21.58
N LEU A 39 -25.80 -8.55 -21.26
CA LEU A 39 -24.69 -7.65 -21.50
C LEU A 39 -23.83 -8.16 -22.66
N HIS A 40 -23.31 -7.22 -23.45
CA HIS A 40 -22.37 -7.50 -24.53
C HIS A 40 -21.08 -6.69 -24.34
N PRO A 41 -20.16 -7.16 -23.47
CA PRO A 41 -18.85 -6.53 -23.33
C PRO A 41 -18.12 -6.50 -24.67
N HIS A 42 -17.67 -5.32 -25.09
CA HIS A 42 -16.86 -5.13 -26.30
C HIS A 42 -15.36 -5.12 -26.01
N GLY A 43 -14.99 -4.91 -24.75
CA GLY A 43 -13.60 -4.87 -24.35
C GLY A 43 -13.40 -5.05 -22.85
N PHE A 44 -12.14 -5.02 -22.43
CA PHE A 44 -11.77 -4.98 -21.02
C PHE A 44 -10.54 -4.09 -20.80
N ARG A 45 -10.32 -3.65 -19.57
CA ARG A 45 -9.08 -3.00 -19.11
C ARG A 45 -8.68 -3.50 -17.73
N LEU A 46 -7.41 -3.37 -17.36
CA LEU A 46 -6.94 -3.78 -16.03
C LEU A 46 -7.25 -2.70 -14.97
N ARG A 47 -7.65 -3.15 -13.77
CA ARG A 47 -8.01 -2.26 -12.67
C ARG A 47 -6.81 -1.52 -12.10
N ASN A 48 -6.96 -0.21 -11.94
CA ASN A 48 -6.02 0.64 -11.21
C ASN A 48 -6.75 1.87 -10.65
N LEU A 49 -6.11 2.57 -9.70
CA LEU A 49 -6.69 3.77 -9.07
C LEU A 49 -6.88 4.94 -10.06
N PHE A 50 -6.06 5.00 -11.11
CA PHE A 50 -5.88 6.16 -11.96
C PHE A 50 -6.60 6.07 -13.33
N GLY A 51 -7.32 4.99 -13.60
CA GLY A 51 -8.25 4.91 -14.73
C GLY A 51 -7.69 4.67 -16.13
N ASP A 52 -6.37 4.59 -16.37
CA ASP A 52 -5.83 4.67 -17.74
C ASP A 52 -5.03 3.43 -18.19
N GLU A 53 -5.72 2.31 -18.43
CA GLU A 53 -5.31 1.40 -19.51
C GLU A 53 -6.28 1.52 -20.68
N PRO A 54 -5.80 1.52 -21.94
CA PRO A 54 -6.67 1.47 -23.10
C PRO A 54 -7.61 0.26 -23.03
N VAL A 55 -8.87 0.47 -23.37
CA VAL A 55 -9.83 -0.63 -23.55
C VAL A 55 -9.26 -1.55 -24.62
N ARG A 56 -9.04 -2.81 -24.25
CA ARG A 56 -8.60 -3.86 -25.15
C ARG A 56 -9.82 -4.54 -25.74
N PRO A 57 -9.90 -4.68 -27.07
CA PRO A 57 -11.06 -5.30 -27.70
C PRO A 57 -11.19 -6.77 -27.27
N LEU A 58 -12.43 -7.21 -27.08
CA LEU A 58 -12.78 -8.61 -26.95
C LEU A 58 -13.39 -9.08 -28.28
N ASP A 59 -12.74 -10.05 -28.91
CA ASP A 59 -13.32 -10.80 -30.02
C ASP A 59 -13.73 -12.18 -29.49
N PRO A 60 -15.03 -12.42 -29.22
CA PRO A 60 -15.50 -13.72 -28.77
C PRO A 60 -15.27 -14.72 -29.92
N ARG A 61 -14.12 -15.43 -29.89
CA ARG A 61 -13.78 -16.44 -30.89
C ARG A 61 -14.91 -17.46 -30.99
N THR A 62 -15.56 -17.52 -32.16
CA THR A 62 -16.51 -18.57 -32.52
C THR A 62 -15.74 -19.82 -32.92
N THR A 63 -15.23 -20.60 -31.97
CA THR A 63 -14.69 -21.94 -32.27
C THR A 63 -15.56 -23.01 -31.62
N ALA A 64 -16.16 -23.86 -32.46
CA ALA A 64 -17.03 -24.97 -32.12
C ALA A 64 -16.25 -26.16 -31.49
N LEU A 65 -15.52 -25.92 -30.41
CA LEU A 65 -14.95 -26.97 -29.56
C LEU A 65 -15.82 -27.16 -28.31
N PRO A 66 -15.89 -28.37 -27.73
CA PRO A 66 -16.56 -28.59 -26.44
C PRO A 66 -15.94 -27.67 -25.39
N LEU A 67 -16.77 -26.92 -24.65
CA LEU A 67 -16.34 -25.91 -23.67
C LEU A 67 -15.08 -26.36 -22.91
N HIS A 68 -15.17 -27.51 -22.26
CA HIS A 68 -14.12 -28.04 -21.38
C HIS A 68 -12.74 -28.22 -22.04
N LEU A 69 -12.67 -28.60 -23.33
CA LEU A 69 -11.39 -28.91 -23.99
C LEU A 69 -10.73 -27.63 -24.54
N ALA A 70 -11.54 -26.76 -25.16
CA ALA A 70 -11.08 -25.48 -25.71
C ALA A 70 -10.55 -24.56 -24.61
N HIS A 71 -11.25 -24.51 -23.47
CA HIS A 71 -10.79 -23.78 -22.30
C HIS A 71 -9.44 -24.32 -21.83
N LEU A 72 -9.32 -25.63 -21.61
CA LEU A 72 -8.08 -26.23 -21.14
C LEU A 72 -6.88 -25.99 -22.10
N GLU A 73 -7.08 -26.13 -23.41
CA GLU A 73 -6.05 -25.92 -24.44
C GLU A 73 -5.60 -24.46 -24.54
N ALA A 74 -6.54 -23.50 -24.59
CA ALA A 74 -6.20 -22.08 -24.60
C ALA A 74 -5.44 -21.68 -23.31
N LEU A 75 -5.90 -22.19 -22.15
CA LEU A 75 -5.31 -21.87 -20.86
C LEU A 75 -3.91 -22.47 -20.67
N LEU A 76 -3.65 -23.67 -21.21
CA LEU A 76 -2.34 -24.31 -21.20
C LEU A 76 -1.38 -23.72 -22.24
N THR A 77 -1.88 -23.22 -23.37
CA THR A 77 -1.05 -22.53 -24.37
C THR A 77 -0.41 -21.25 -23.80
N VAL A 78 -1.12 -20.58 -22.89
CA VAL A 78 -0.67 -19.31 -22.29
C VAL A 78 0.16 -19.51 -21.01
N THR A 79 0.02 -20.66 -20.35
CA THR A 79 0.68 -20.93 -19.05
C THR A 79 1.77 -22.00 -19.13
N SER A 80 1.88 -22.72 -20.25
CA SER A 80 2.95 -23.68 -20.53
C SER A 80 4.04 -23.02 -21.39
N PRO A 81 5.32 -23.23 -21.08
CA PRO A 81 6.38 -22.73 -21.94
C PRO A 81 6.27 -23.35 -23.33
N LEU A 82 6.24 -22.50 -24.36
CA LEU A 82 6.27 -22.86 -25.79
C LEU A 82 7.36 -23.89 -26.18
N ASP A 83 8.34 -24.17 -25.32
CA ASP A 83 9.41 -25.15 -25.55
C ASP A 83 9.67 -26.09 -24.35
N GLY A 84 8.81 -26.09 -23.34
CA GLY A 84 8.87 -26.99 -22.18
C GLY A 84 7.57 -27.75 -22.04
N GLY A 85 7.37 -28.72 -22.92
CA GLY A 85 6.09 -29.40 -23.12
C GLY A 85 5.40 -29.86 -21.84
N LEU A 86 4.22 -29.30 -21.59
CA LEU A 86 3.05 -30.11 -21.31
C LEU A 86 2.36 -30.31 -22.67
N SER A 87 2.71 -31.38 -23.37
CA SER A 87 1.94 -31.80 -24.55
C SER A 87 0.60 -32.33 -24.07
N LEU A 88 -0.50 -31.68 -24.44
CA LEU A 88 -1.83 -32.29 -24.44
C LEU A 88 -2.20 -32.81 -25.84
N HIS A 89 -1.27 -33.48 -26.52
CA HIS A 89 -1.60 -34.46 -27.56
C HIS A 89 -0.55 -35.59 -27.43
N GLU A 90 -0.90 -36.88 -27.37
CA GLU A 90 -2.09 -37.57 -27.82
C GLU A 90 -2.90 -38.14 -26.64
N GLY A 91 -4.22 -38.11 -26.79
CA GLY A 91 -5.09 -38.94 -25.99
C GLY A 91 -4.63 -40.39 -26.06
N VAL A 92 -4.21 -40.94 -24.92
CA VAL A 92 -4.72 -42.26 -24.57
C VAL A 92 -6.22 -42.04 -24.36
N ALA A 93 -6.95 -42.08 -25.47
CA ALA A 93 -8.26 -42.68 -25.44
C ALA A 93 -8.01 -44.06 -24.82
N VAL A 94 -8.55 -44.29 -23.62
CA VAL A 94 -8.77 -45.66 -23.16
C VAL A 94 -9.88 -46.20 -24.06
N THR A 95 -9.51 -46.58 -25.28
CA THR A 95 -10.24 -47.55 -26.08
C THR A 95 -9.37 -48.78 -26.08
N GLY A 96 -9.87 -49.87 -25.51
CA GLY A 96 -9.15 -51.13 -25.43
C GLY A 96 -8.66 -51.59 -26.80
N GLY A 97 -7.45 -52.14 -26.85
CA GLY A 97 -6.92 -52.76 -28.06
C GLY A 97 -5.40 -52.70 -28.16
N SER A 98 -4.81 -53.84 -28.49
CA SER A 98 -3.39 -54.15 -28.67
C SER A 98 -2.57 -53.20 -29.55
N GLY A 99 -1.39 -52.82 -29.05
CA GLY A 99 -0.09 -52.92 -29.72
C GLY A 99 0.20 -52.07 -30.96
N ALA A 100 1.16 -51.13 -30.84
CA ALA A 100 2.26 -50.92 -31.78
C ALA A 100 3.24 -49.87 -31.21
N ALA A 101 4.53 -50.04 -31.50
CA ALA A 101 5.62 -49.15 -31.12
C ALA A 101 6.18 -48.44 -32.36
N VAL A 102 6.41 -47.13 -32.27
CA VAL A 102 7.25 -46.27 -33.15
C VAL A 102 7.52 -45.00 -32.31
N GLY A 103 8.65 -44.32 -32.21
CA GLY A 103 9.94 -44.31 -32.91
C GLY A 103 10.47 -42.86 -32.87
N ASP A 104 11.79 -42.70 -32.65
CA ASP A 104 12.63 -41.49 -32.75
C ASP A 104 12.55 -40.37 -31.67
N HIS A 105 13.53 -40.41 -30.77
CA HIS A 105 13.90 -39.30 -29.88
C HIS A 105 14.76 -38.27 -30.62
N VAL A 106 14.26 -37.03 -30.72
CA VAL A 106 15.11 -35.86 -30.98
C VAL A 106 15.45 -35.24 -29.63
N GLU A 107 16.73 -35.29 -29.23
CA GLU A 107 17.22 -34.54 -28.07
C GLU A 107 17.40 -33.07 -28.44
N TRP A 108 16.61 -32.21 -27.78
CA TRP A 108 16.76 -30.76 -27.84
C TRP A 108 17.38 -30.26 -26.53
N ASP A 109 18.62 -29.74 -26.60
CA ASP A 109 19.25 -29.00 -25.51
C ASP A 109 18.74 -27.54 -25.53
N HIS A 110 17.73 -27.26 -24.71
CA HIS A 110 17.25 -25.92 -24.43
C HIS A 110 17.54 -25.56 -22.98
N ARG A 111 18.70 -24.97 -22.72
CA ARG A 111 18.92 -24.20 -21.49
C ARG A 111 18.11 -22.90 -21.58
N ALA A 112 16.83 -22.97 -21.23
CA ALA A 112 16.06 -21.77 -20.90
C ALA A 112 16.78 -21.05 -19.75
N ASP A 113 16.87 -19.73 -19.80
CA ASP A 113 17.32 -18.92 -18.67
C ASP A 113 16.23 -18.98 -17.58
N VAL A 114 16.25 -20.04 -16.78
CA VAL A 114 15.29 -20.28 -15.71
C VAL A 114 15.78 -19.54 -14.47
N SER A 115 15.57 -18.23 -14.43
CA SER A 115 15.90 -17.45 -13.24
C SER A 115 15.14 -18.02 -12.03
N PRO A 116 15.81 -18.38 -10.91
CA PRO A 116 15.16 -19.03 -9.78
C PRO A 116 14.25 -18.10 -8.95
N ASP A 117 14.08 -16.84 -9.35
CA ASP A 117 13.86 -15.72 -8.41
C ASP A 117 12.42 -15.54 -7.92
N PHE A 118 11.41 -15.84 -8.75
CA PHE A 118 10.00 -15.72 -8.34
C PHE A 118 9.26 -17.04 -8.46
N VAL A 119 9.38 -17.90 -7.44
CA VAL A 119 8.47 -19.04 -7.27
C VAL A 119 7.39 -18.64 -6.27
N PHE A 120 6.15 -18.47 -6.71
CA PHE A 120 5.05 -18.17 -5.80
C PHE A 120 4.52 -19.46 -5.21
N SER A 121 4.42 -19.52 -3.88
CA SER A 121 3.65 -20.56 -3.21
C SER A 121 2.18 -20.20 -3.26
N TYR A 122 1.35 -21.10 -3.79
CA TYR A 122 -0.09 -20.94 -3.80
C TYR A 122 -0.73 -22.19 -3.24
N PRO A 123 -1.75 -22.09 -2.35
CA PRO A 123 -2.56 -23.23 -1.98
C PRO A 123 -3.33 -23.72 -3.22
N VAL A 124 -2.71 -24.64 -3.94
CA VAL A 124 -3.42 -25.46 -4.90
C VAL A 124 -4.18 -26.48 -4.07
N ALA A 125 -5.52 -26.41 -4.10
CA ALA A 125 -6.33 -27.40 -3.40
C ALA A 125 -5.94 -28.79 -3.90
N GLU A 126 -5.65 -29.72 -2.98
CA GLU A 126 -5.43 -31.11 -3.37
C GLU A 126 -6.69 -31.64 -4.08
N PRO A 127 -6.57 -32.53 -5.08
CA PRO A 127 -7.71 -33.14 -5.77
C PRO A 127 -8.68 -33.94 -4.88
N GLY A 128 -8.63 -33.84 -3.54
CA GLY A 128 -9.31 -34.73 -2.60
C GLY A 128 -10.03 -34.08 -1.41
N CYS A 129 -10.14 -32.75 -1.31
CA CYS A 129 -11.00 -32.15 -0.28
C CYS A 129 -12.44 -32.08 -0.78
N ASP A 130 -13.24 -33.05 -0.32
CA ASP A 130 -14.69 -33.19 -0.46
C ASP A 130 -15.26 -32.80 -1.82
N HIS A 131 -15.68 -33.79 -2.58
CA HIS A 131 -16.70 -33.60 -3.61
C HIS A 131 -17.93 -32.95 -2.95
N VAL A 132 -17.95 -31.62 -2.91
CA VAL A 132 -19.18 -30.86 -2.73
C VAL A 132 -20.08 -31.34 -3.85
N SER A 133 -21.14 -32.05 -3.48
CA SER A 133 -22.14 -32.61 -4.37
C SER A 133 -22.61 -31.55 -5.37
N GLY A 134 -22.85 -31.98 -6.61
CA GLY A 134 -22.89 -31.16 -7.83
C GLY A 134 -23.94 -30.05 -7.97
N ASP A 135 -24.51 -29.50 -6.90
CA ASP A 135 -25.45 -28.37 -6.93
C ASP A 135 -24.87 -27.05 -6.40
N GLU A 136 -23.74 -27.05 -5.68
CA GLU A 136 -23.20 -25.81 -5.05
C GLU A 136 -21.96 -25.21 -5.71
N ARG A 137 -21.29 -25.91 -6.64
CA ARG A 137 -20.10 -25.37 -7.31
C ARG A 137 -20.52 -24.50 -8.51
N PRO A 138 -20.05 -23.24 -8.60
CA PRO A 138 -20.31 -22.43 -9.78
C PRO A 138 -19.73 -23.13 -11.01
N PRO A 139 -20.44 -23.11 -12.15
CA PRO A 139 -19.93 -23.73 -13.36
C PRO A 139 -18.60 -23.11 -13.77
N TYR A 140 -17.77 -23.88 -14.45
CA TYR A 140 -16.40 -23.49 -14.78
C TYR A 140 -16.27 -22.11 -15.47
N PRO A 141 -17.14 -21.73 -16.44
CA PRO A 141 -17.16 -20.36 -16.99
C PRO A 141 -17.44 -19.27 -15.95
N VAL A 142 -18.31 -19.51 -14.98
CA VAL A 142 -18.61 -18.57 -13.89
C VAL A 142 -17.40 -18.41 -12.98
N ALA A 143 -16.72 -19.50 -12.63
CA ALA A 143 -15.51 -19.47 -11.83
C ALA A 143 -14.36 -18.70 -12.51
N LEU A 144 -14.16 -18.92 -13.83
CA LEU A 144 -13.18 -18.18 -14.63
C LEU A 144 -13.50 -16.70 -14.71
N LEU A 145 -14.76 -16.35 -15.02
CA LEU A 145 -15.19 -14.96 -15.09
C LEU A 145 -14.97 -14.26 -13.73
N THR A 146 -15.35 -14.92 -12.64
CA THR A 146 -15.19 -14.40 -11.27
C THR A 146 -13.72 -14.14 -10.94
N ALA A 147 -12.82 -15.07 -11.25
CA ALA A 147 -11.37 -14.91 -11.00
C ALA A 147 -10.74 -13.75 -11.78
N LEU A 148 -11.22 -13.48 -13.00
CA LEU A 148 -10.74 -12.38 -13.84
C LEU A 148 -11.28 -11.03 -13.37
N LEU A 149 -12.56 -10.98 -12.97
CA LEU A 149 -13.22 -9.78 -12.45
C LEU A 149 -12.60 -9.25 -11.14
N ASP A 150 -11.54 -9.85 -10.60
CA ASP A 150 -10.72 -9.25 -9.55
C ASP A 150 -9.66 -8.27 -10.08
N SER A 151 -9.25 -8.45 -11.33
CA SER A 151 -8.14 -7.74 -11.97
C SER A 151 -8.55 -6.95 -13.21
N VAL A 152 -9.75 -7.20 -13.76
CA VAL A 152 -10.24 -6.55 -15.00
C VAL A 152 -11.58 -5.84 -14.80
N GLU A 153 -11.84 -4.87 -15.65
CA GLU A 153 -13.12 -4.20 -15.85
C GLU A 153 -13.61 -4.54 -17.25
N LEU A 154 -14.88 -4.95 -17.37
CA LEU A 154 -15.51 -5.14 -18.67
C LEU A 154 -16.07 -3.81 -19.15
N CYS A 155 -15.98 -3.55 -20.45
CA CYS A 155 -16.42 -2.30 -21.07
C CYS A 155 -17.38 -2.54 -22.23
N ASP A 156 -18.35 -1.65 -22.43
CA ASP A 156 -19.22 -1.62 -23.61
C ASP A 156 -18.55 -0.95 -24.83
N ALA A 157 -19.29 -0.78 -25.92
CA ALA A 157 -18.80 -0.23 -27.19
C ALA A 157 -18.31 1.22 -27.06
N GLU A 158 -18.88 1.98 -26.13
CA GLU A 158 -18.50 3.36 -25.84
C GLU A 158 -17.37 3.45 -24.79
N GLY A 159 -16.86 2.31 -24.31
CA GLY A 159 -15.81 2.24 -23.30
C GLY A 159 -16.33 2.45 -21.87
N ARG A 160 -17.64 2.40 -21.64
CA ARG A 160 -18.24 2.51 -20.30
C ARG A 160 -18.18 1.16 -19.59
N GLU A 161 -17.93 1.18 -18.28
CA GLU A 161 -17.83 -0.04 -17.48
C GLU A 161 -19.18 -0.78 -17.38
N VAL A 162 -19.13 -2.12 -17.41
CA VAL A 162 -20.30 -2.99 -17.22
C VAL A 162 -20.10 -3.94 -16.04
N PHE A 163 -21.16 -4.12 -15.25
CA PHE A 163 -21.16 -4.92 -14.02
C PHE A 163 -22.10 -6.11 -14.17
N PRO A 164 -21.59 -7.29 -14.55
CA PRO A 164 -22.44 -8.47 -14.65
C PRO A 164 -22.78 -9.03 -13.26
N ASP A 165 -24.05 -9.38 -13.04
CA ASP A 165 -24.56 -10.02 -11.81
C ASP A 165 -24.77 -11.54 -11.97
N ALA A 166 -24.85 -12.04 -13.21
CA ALA A 166 -25.01 -13.45 -13.53
C ALA A 166 -24.42 -13.79 -14.91
N LEU A 167 -24.26 -15.08 -15.18
CA LEU A 167 -23.88 -15.65 -16.47
C LEU A 167 -24.95 -16.66 -16.92
N ARG A 168 -25.51 -16.45 -18.11
CA ARG A 168 -26.43 -17.40 -18.76
C ARG A 168 -25.65 -18.38 -19.63
N THR A 169 -25.71 -19.67 -19.32
CA THR A 169 -25.12 -20.77 -20.11
C THR A 169 -26.24 -21.68 -20.65
N PRO A 170 -25.94 -22.66 -21.51
CA PRO A 170 -26.93 -23.67 -21.93
C PRO A 170 -27.56 -24.44 -20.77
N ASP A 171 -26.84 -24.57 -19.65
CA ASP A 171 -27.26 -25.33 -18.46
C ASP A 171 -28.11 -24.51 -17.49
N GLY A 172 -28.21 -23.18 -17.67
CA GLY A 172 -29.00 -22.31 -16.79
C GLY A 172 -28.45 -20.89 -16.64
N VAL A 173 -29.04 -20.12 -15.71
CA VAL A 173 -28.54 -18.80 -15.29
C VAL A 173 -27.85 -18.96 -13.94
N PHE A 174 -26.58 -18.62 -13.87
CA PHE A 174 -25.76 -18.79 -12.69
C PHE A 174 -25.30 -17.42 -12.17
N PRO A 175 -25.60 -17.07 -10.91
CA PRO A 175 -25.18 -15.79 -10.35
C PRO A 175 -23.65 -15.70 -10.31
N ILE A 176 -23.12 -14.52 -10.62
CA ILE A 176 -21.72 -14.20 -10.39
C ILE A 176 -21.63 -13.73 -8.94
N ALA A 177 -21.08 -14.59 -8.10
CA ALA A 177 -20.86 -14.24 -6.71
C ALA A 177 -19.78 -13.15 -6.62
N VAL A 178 -20.20 -11.90 -6.45
CA VAL A 178 -19.30 -10.85 -5.96
C VAL A 178 -18.99 -11.19 -4.51
N ALA A 179 -17.73 -11.51 -4.21
CA ALA A 179 -17.32 -11.86 -2.85
C ALA A 179 -17.77 -10.76 -1.89
N HIS A 180 -18.57 -11.12 -0.88
CA HIS A 180 -19.04 -10.19 0.12
C HIS A 180 -17.83 -9.37 0.62
N PRO A 181 -17.87 -8.03 0.53
CA PRO A 181 -16.81 -7.12 0.94
C PRO A 181 -16.09 -7.47 2.26
N ARG A 182 -16.75 -8.18 3.15
CA ARG A 182 -16.24 -8.61 4.46
C ARG A 182 -15.18 -9.72 4.42
N VAL A 183 -15.24 -10.64 3.46
CA VAL A 183 -14.33 -11.81 3.41
C VAL A 183 -13.33 -11.61 2.29
N PRO A 184 -12.03 -11.43 2.59
CA PRO A 184 -11.03 -11.38 1.55
C PRO A 184 -10.84 -12.77 0.93
N PRO A 185 -10.45 -12.84 -0.34
CA PRO A 185 -10.13 -14.10 -0.99
C PRO A 185 -8.95 -14.80 -0.28
N PRO A 186 -8.90 -16.15 -0.26
CA PRO A 186 -7.83 -16.88 0.39
C PRO A 186 -6.51 -16.66 -0.35
N LEU A 187 -5.49 -16.17 0.36
CA LEU A 187 -4.13 -15.94 -0.15
C LEU A 187 -3.13 -17.01 0.34
N GLY A 188 -3.61 -18.04 1.03
CA GLY A 188 -2.78 -19.12 1.59
C GLY A 188 -2.08 -18.74 2.90
N HIS A 189 -0.87 -19.26 3.12
CA HIS A 189 -0.05 -18.86 4.27
C HIS A 189 0.63 -17.51 4.00
N ARG A 190 0.65 -16.64 5.02
CA ARG A 190 1.26 -15.31 4.97
C ARG A 190 2.79 -15.32 5.10
N SER A 191 3.36 -16.42 5.57
CA SER A 191 4.80 -16.57 5.79
C SER A 191 5.45 -17.40 4.67
N ASP A 192 6.70 -17.09 4.39
CA ASP A 192 7.67 -17.89 3.62
C ASP A 192 8.00 -19.27 4.25
N GLY A 193 7.57 -19.52 5.49
CA GLY A 193 7.58 -20.81 6.18
C GLY A 193 8.90 -21.17 6.90
N LYS A 194 8.80 -21.90 8.02
CA LYS A 194 9.98 -22.32 8.83
C LYS A 194 10.98 -23.21 8.07
N LYS A 195 10.48 -24.08 7.17
CA LYS A 195 11.28 -24.96 6.30
C LYS A 195 11.70 -24.32 4.97
N GLY A 196 11.24 -23.10 4.67
CA GLY A 196 11.51 -22.41 3.42
C GLY A 196 12.99 -22.04 3.27
N THR A 197 13.53 -22.25 2.07
CA THR A 197 14.89 -21.89 1.67
C THR A 197 15.06 -20.38 1.45
N GLY A 198 13.96 -19.62 1.34
CA GLY A 198 13.94 -18.26 0.80
C GLY A 198 13.68 -18.21 -0.72
N GLU A 199 13.35 -19.35 -1.36
CA GLU A 199 13.04 -19.44 -2.80
C GLU A 199 11.56 -19.23 -3.15
N ARG A 200 10.65 -19.41 -2.20
CA ARG A 200 9.21 -19.29 -2.43
C ARG A 200 8.66 -18.00 -1.83
N GLN A 201 7.89 -17.25 -2.62
CA GLN A 201 7.20 -16.03 -2.19
C GLN A 201 5.72 -16.34 -1.90
N PRO A 202 5.18 -15.98 -0.72
CA PRO A 202 3.76 -16.10 -0.45
C PRO A 202 2.96 -15.07 -1.26
N LEU A 203 1.74 -15.44 -1.70
CA LEU A 203 0.88 -14.52 -2.46
C LEU A 203 0.56 -13.21 -1.72
N HIS A 204 0.53 -13.25 -0.38
CA HIS A 204 0.35 -12.06 0.45
C HIS A 204 1.34 -10.95 0.11
N SER A 205 2.53 -11.30 -0.38
CA SER A 205 3.53 -10.30 -0.75
C SER A 205 3.13 -9.48 -1.96
N VAL A 206 2.31 -9.99 -2.87
CA VAL A 206 1.94 -9.28 -4.11
C VAL A 206 0.46 -8.96 -4.19
N ALA A 207 -0.34 -9.35 -3.20
CA ALA A 207 -1.80 -9.27 -3.28
C ALA A 207 -2.33 -7.82 -3.40
N ALA A 208 -1.65 -6.85 -2.79
CA ALA A 208 -2.05 -5.45 -2.95
C ALA A 208 -1.39 -4.77 -4.16
N THR A 209 -0.26 -5.27 -4.65
CA THR A 209 0.61 -4.54 -5.60
C THR A 209 0.66 -5.13 -6.99
N GLU A 210 0.42 -6.44 -7.14
CA GLU A 210 0.37 -7.13 -8.42
C GLU A 210 -0.69 -8.24 -8.40
N ALA A 211 -1.95 -7.81 -8.54
CA ALA A 211 -3.09 -8.71 -8.48
C ALA A 211 -3.20 -9.68 -9.66
N THR A 212 -2.53 -9.41 -10.78
CA THR A 212 -2.51 -10.34 -11.92
C THR A 212 -1.88 -11.67 -11.53
N ILE A 213 -0.84 -11.67 -10.67
CA ILE A 213 -0.22 -12.87 -10.10
C ILE A 213 -1.22 -13.62 -9.20
N VAL A 214 -2.03 -12.91 -8.42
CA VAL A 214 -3.08 -13.52 -7.59
C VAL A 214 -4.19 -14.13 -8.45
N THR A 215 -4.59 -13.48 -9.54
CA THR A 215 -5.55 -14.03 -10.52
C THR A 215 -5.00 -15.29 -11.18
N LEU A 216 -3.73 -15.28 -11.61
CA LEU A 216 -3.06 -16.47 -12.17
C LEU A 216 -3.05 -17.62 -11.17
N ALA A 217 -2.78 -17.33 -9.90
CA ALA A 217 -2.77 -18.32 -8.84
C ALA A 217 -4.15 -18.95 -8.62
N ARG A 218 -5.21 -18.12 -8.53
CA ARG A 218 -6.60 -18.60 -8.44
C ARG A 218 -6.98 -19.47 -9.62
N HIS A 219 -6.59 -19.04 -10.81
CA HIS A 219 -6.80 -19.81 -12.02
C HIS A 219 -6.12 -21.19 -11.95
N TRP A 220 -4.86 -21.27 -11.50
CA TRP A 220 -4.19 -22.55 -11.24
C TRP A 220 -4.92 -23.40 -10.18
N GLY A 221 -5.49 -22.78 -9.16
CA GLY A 221 -6.34 -23.46 -8.17
C GLY A 221 -7.61 -24.09 -8.76
N LEU A 222 -8.17 -23.52 -9.82
CA LEU A 222 -9.33 -24.06 -10.54
C LEU A 222 -8.95 -25.21 -11.49
N LEU A 223 -7.75 -25.14 -12.08
CA LEU A 223 -7.26 -26.11 -13.07
C LEU A 223 -6.62 -27.33 -12.44
N ALA A 224 -5.78 -27.16 -11.42
CA ALA A 224 -4.95 -28.23 -10.90
C ALA A 224 -5.71 -29.47 -10.42
N PRO A 225 -6.93 -29.38 -9.82
CA PRO A 225 -7.72 -30.56 -9.49
C PRO A 225 -8.14 -31.40 -10.71
N GLN A 226 -8.08 -30.84 -11.92
CA GLN A 226 -8.44 -31.49 -13.18
C GLN A 226 -7.21 -32.10 -13.88
N LEU A 227 -6.01 -31.90 -13.33
CA LEU A 227 -4.74 -32.30 -13.92
C LEU A 227 -4.03 -33.34 -13.06
N THR A 228 -3.26 -34.23 -13.69
CA THR A 228 -2.35 -35.14 -12.99
C THR A 228 -0.91 -34.71 -13.24
N PHE A 229 -0.12 -34.57 -12.17
CA PHE A 229 1.28 -34.13 -12.26
C PHE A 229 2.24 -35.29 -11.97
N ARG A 230 3.36 -35.35 -12.69
CA ARG A 230 4.41 -36.36 -12.52
C ARG A 230 5.79 -35.74 -12.75
N HIS A 231 6.81 -36.22 -12.04
CA HIS A 231 8.20 -35.93 -12.38
C HIS A 231 8.62 -36.66 -13.67
N ARG A 232 9.62 -36.13 -14.40
CA ARG A 232 10.20 -36.80 -15.59
C ARG A 232 10.65 -38.22 -15.20
N GLY A 233 9.90 -39.23 -15.67
CA GLY A 233 10.18 -40.65 -15.44
C GLY A 233 9.57 -41.29 -14.18
N GLU A 234 8.77 -40.58 -13.37
CA GLU A 234 8.42 -41.06 -12.01
C GLU A 234 6.95 -40.83 -11.56
N ARG A 235 6.69 -41.12 -10.26
CA ARG A 235 5.41 -41.18 -9.53
C ARG A 235 4.59 -39.88 -9.61
N PRO A 236 3.26 -39.96 -9.37
CA PRO A 236 2.43 -38.77 -9.18
C PRO A 236 3.00 -37.82 -8.13
N CYS A 237 2.93 -36.51 -8.39
CA CYS A 237 3.36 -35.45 -7.48
C CYS A 237 2.26 -34.37 -7.35
N THR A 238 2.39 -33.50 -6.35
CA THR A 238 1.54 -32.32 -6.17
C THR A 238 2.22 -31.07 -6.75
N VAL A 239 1.43 -30.04 -7.04
CA VAL A 239 1.92 -28.71 -7.41
C VAL A 239 1.55 -27.75 -6.30
N ASP A 240 2.55 -27.06 -5.74
CA ASP A 240 2.33 -26.14 -4.60
C ASP A 240 2.56 -24.67 -5.00
N GLY A 241 2.76 -24.38 -6.29
CA GLY A 241 3.15 -23.06 -6.76
C GLY A 241 3.52 -22.98 -8.24
N PHE A 242 3.82 -21.77 -8.69
CA PHE A 242 4.22 -21.47 -10.08
C PHE A 242 5.37 -20.46 -10.12
N ARG A 243 6.08 -20.41 -11.24
CA ARG A 243 7.19 -19.48 -11.47
C ARG A 243 6.86 -18.55 -12.64
N LEU A 244 7.25 -17.28 -12.51
CA LEU A 244 7.22 -16.33 -13.63
C LEU A 244 8.38 -16.65 -14.60
N ARG A 245 8.09 -16.84 -15.89
CA ARG A 245 9.09 -17.31 -16.86
C ARG A 245 10.13 -16.26 -17.19
N ASP A 246 9.71 -15.15 -17.81
CA ASP A 246 10.60 -14.07 -18.23
C ASP A 246 10.27 -12.79 -17.45
N LEU A 247 11.13 -12.44 -16.49
CA LEU A 247 10.91 -11.30 -15.60
C LEU A 247 10.96 -9.95 -16.32
N LYS A 248 11.49 -9.87 -17.55
CA LYS A 248 11.41 -8.65 -18.36
C LYS A 248 9.95 -8.31 -18.69
N ASP A 249 9.10 -9.33 -18.82
CA ASP A 249 7.66 -9.21 -19.04
C ASP A 249 6.92 -8.92 -17.72
N TRP A 250 7.62 -8.61 -16.63
CA TRP A 250 7.05 -8.21 -15.34
C TRP A 250 7.63 -6.89 -14.83
N VAL A 251 8.39 -6.19 -15.69
CA VAL A 251 8.85 -4.83 -15.42
C VAL A 251 7.67 -3.87 -15.58
N ILE A 252 7.37 -3.15 -14.51
CA ILE A 252 6.26 -2.20 -14.42
C ILE A 252 6.79 -0.77 -14.25
N PRO A 253 5.97 0.25 -14.54
CA PRO A 253 6.23 1.60 -14.07
C PRO A 253 6.42 1.62 -12.56
N ALA A 254 7.46 2.31 -12.14
CA ALA A 254 7.92 2.35 -10.76
C ALA A 254 8.17 3.80 -10.32
N ASP A 255 8.27 4.03 -9.02
CA ASP A 255 8.55 5.37 -8.52
C ASP A 255 10.00 5.76 -8.77
N GLY A 256 10.87 4.77 -9.01
CA GLY A 256 12.31 4.93 -9.18
C GLY A 256 13.05 5.13 -7.86
N HIS A 257 12.33 5.10 -6.72
CA HIS A 257 12.93 5.30 -5.41
C HIS A 257 13.72 4.05 -4.97
N PRO A 258 14.93 4.19 -4.41
CA PRO A 258 15.79 3.04 -4.05
C PRO A 258 15.18 2.08 -3.02
N ALA A 259 14.17 2.53 -2.26
CA ALA A 259 13.41 1.70 -1.32
C ALA A 259 12.78 0.47 -1.98
N GLU A 260 12.44 0.56 -3.27
CA GLU A 260 11.92 -0.57 -4.06
C GLU A 260 12.87 -1.77 -4.11
N VAL A 261 14.15 -1.57 -3.75
CA VAL A 261 15.16 -2.63 -3.68
C VAL A 261 15.55 -2.91 -2.23
N TYR A 262 15.89 -1.88 -1.43
CA TYR A 262 16.44 -2.14 -0.09
C TYR A 262 15.40 -2.47 0.98
N GLU A 263 14.11 -2.19 0.79
CA GLU A 263 13.05 -2.59 1.76
C GLU A 263 13.00 -4.10 1.98
N TYR A 264 13.48 -4.86 0.99
CA TYR A 264 13.61 -6.29 1.06
C TYR A 264 14.61 -6.77 2.10
N LEU A 265 15.51 -5.93 2.58
CA LEU A 265 16.44 -6.24 3.68
C LEU A 265 15.73 -6.27 5.05
N ALA A 266 14.61 -5.57 5.21
CA ALA A 266 13.93 -5.39 6.50
C ALA A 266 13.09 -6.62 6.92
N ARG A 267 13.65 -7.83 6.85
CA ARG A 267 12.93 -9.10 7.13
C ARG A 267 13.00 -9.58 8.55
N VAL A 268 14.03 -9.16 9.27
CA VAL A 268 14.30 -9.61 10.63
C VAL A 268 14.55 -8.40 11.51
N CYS A 269 14.15 -8.50 12.77
CA CYS A 269 14.42 -7.48 13.78
C CYS A 269 15.43 -8.04 14.79
N ASN A 270 16.34 -7.20 15.26
CA ASN A 270 17.29 -7.54 16.32
C ASN A 270 16.80 -7.17 17.72
N VAL A 271 15.59 -6.61 17.84
CA VAL A 271 14.93 -6.20 19.10
C VAL A 271 13.49 -6.70 19.10
N SER A 272 12.86 -6.77 20.28
CA SER A 272 11.54 -7.39 20.48
C SER A 272 10.65 -6.53 21.37
N CYS A 273 10.38 -5.30 20.95
CA CYS A 273 9.63 -4.32 21.74
C CYS A 273 8.24 -4.84 22.12
N GLU A 274 7.82 -4.62 23.37
CA GLU A 274 6.54 -5.13 23.90
C GLU A 274 5.31 -4.59 23.15
N PHE A 275 5.42 -3.38 22.61
CA PHE A 275 4.36 -2.68 21.86
C PHE A 275 4.50 -2.82 20.33
N CYS A 276 5.37 -3.72 19.84
CA CYS A 276 5.68 -3.82 18.42
C CYS A 276 4.46 -4.25 17.58
N TYR A 277 4.06 -3.41 16.62
CA TYR A 277 2.89 -3.65 15.77
C TYR A 277 2.97 -4.96 14.98
N LEU A 278 4.18 -5.47 14.69
CA LEU A 278 4.41 -6.71 13.96
C LEU A 278 3.72 -7.92 14.62
N TYR A 279 3.61 -7.92 15.96
CA TYR A 279 2.92 -8.99 16.69
C TYR A 279 1.40 -8.88 16.62
N GLY A 280 0.86 -7.71 16.24
CA GLY A 280 -0.58 -7.46 16.12
C GLY A 280 -1.16 -7.62 14.71
N ASN A 281 -0.34 -7.82 13.68
CA ASN A 281 -0.86 -7.87 12.31
C ASN A 281 -1.72 -9.14 12.06
N PRO A 282 -2.97 -9.03 11.59
CA PRO A 282 -3.83 -10.18 11.26
C PRO A 282 -3.24 -11.13 10.21
N GLN A 283 -3.76 -12.36 10.12
CA GLN A 283 -3.29 -13.36 9.16
C GLN A 283 -3.68 -13.06 7.70
N THR A 284 -4.76 -12.30 7.49
CA THR A 284 -5.30 -11.97 6.15
C THR A 284 -4.82 -10.60 5.63
N LEU A 285 -3.88 -9.96 6.31
CA LEU A 285 -3.25 -8.73 5.83
C LEU A 285 -2.43 -9.04 4.57
N ALA A 286 -2.65 -8.30 3.47
CA ALA A 286 -1.99 -8.44 2.17
C ALA A 286 -0.53 -7.93 2.18
N VAL A 287 0.22 -8.36 3.17
CA VAL A 287 1.64 -8.07 3.39
C VAL A 287 2.27 -9.35 3.90
N ALA A 288 3.33 -9.85 3.29
CA ALA A 288 3.93 -11.10 3.75
C ALA A 288 4.78 -10.96 5.03
N ARG A 289 5.00 -12.06 5.75
CA ARG A 289 5.90 -12.11 6.92
C ARG A 289 7.22 -12.78 6.55
N GLY A 290 8.32 -12.06 6.73
CA GLY A 290 9.66 -12.63 6.63
C GLY A 290 10.08 -13.25 7.95
N GLN A 291 10.65 -14.46 7.91
CA GLN A 291 11.27 -15.08 9.10
C GLN A 291 12.80 -15.22 8.95
N LYS A 292 13.33 -14.92 7.77
CA LYS A 292 14.74 -15.05 7.41
C LYS A 292 15.18 -13.86 6.57
N VAL A 293 16.49 -13.61 6.56
CA VAL A 293 17.11 -12.67 5.62
C VAL A 293 16.83 -13.10 4.18
N ILE A 294 16.71 -12.12 3.29
CA ILE A 294 16.44 -12.40 1.88
C ILE A 294 17.65 -13.05 1.20
N LYS A 295 17.42 -13.87 0.16
CA LYS A 295 18.50 -14.47 -0.62
C LYS A 295 19.22 -13.42 -1.48
N ASP A 296 20.51 -13.66 -1.74
CA ASP A 296 21.32 -12.82 -2.64
C ASP A 296 20.71 -12.77 -4.04
N THR A 297 20.24 -13.90 -4.57
CA THR A 297 19.67 -13.99 -5.92
C THR A 297 18.45 -13.08 -6.12
N GLU A 298 17.55 -13.01 -5.14
CA GLU A 298 16.37 -12.12 -5.20
C GLU A 298 16.81 -10.65 -5.19
N LEU A 299 17.81 -10.30 -4.39
CA LEU A 299 18.31 -8.93 -4.31
C LEU A 299 19.06 -8.50 -5.59
N GLU A 300 19.92 -9.37 -6.11
CA GLU A 300 20.62 -9.19 -7.37
C GLU A 300 19.65 -9.03 -8.54
N THR A 301 18.58 -9.83 -8.56
CA THR A 301 17.53 -9.74 -9.58
C THR A 301 16.77 -8.42 -9.48
N ARG A 302 16.38 -7.97 -8.27
CA ARG A 302 15.76 -6.66 -8.11
C ARG A 302 16.66 -5.53 -8.56
N LEU A 303 17.94 -5.58 -8.19
CA LEU A 303 18.92 -4.61 -8.63
C LEU A 303 19.10 -4.64 -10.15
N ARG A 304 19.11 -5.83 -10.79
CA ARG A 304 19.20 -5.98 -12.25
C ARG A 304 18.10 -5.22 -13.01
N TYR A 305 16.86 -5.31 -12.52
CA TYR A 305 15.69 -4.69 -13.16
C TYR A 305 15.34 -3.30 -12.63
N TYR A 306 16.04 -2.81 -11.60
CA TYR A 306 15.84 -1.46 -11.07
C TYR A 306 16.46 -0.40 -12.00
N ASP A 307 15.58 0.36 -12.68
CA ASP A 307 15.92 1.50 -13.53
C ASP A 307 15.27 2.79 -12.99
N PRO A 308 15.97 3.53 -12.12
CA PRO A 308 15.45 4.78 -11.55
C PRO A 308 15.26 5.88 -12.61
N LYS A 309 16.10 5.92 -13.66
CA LYS A 309 16.04 6.94 -14.70
C LYS A 309 14.88 6.69 -15.67
N GLY A 310 14.66 5.42 -16.03
CA GLY A 310 13.50 4.98 -16.79
C GLY A 310 12.20 4.92 -15.98
N ARG A 311 12.28 5.07 -14.64
CA ARG A 311 11.16 4.91 -13.71
C ARG A 311 10.45 3.57 -13.89
N SER A 312 11.25 2.51 -13.96
CA SER A 312 10.76 1.15 -14.15
C SER A 312 11.51 0.16 -13.27
N GLY A 313 10.81 -0.88 -12.84
CA GLY A 313 11.34 -1.92 -11.96
C GLY A 313 10.45 -3.15 -11.96
N LEU A 314 10.85 -4.20 -11.23
CA LEU A 314 9.92 -5.29 -10.96
C LEU A 314 8.81 -4.82 -10.02
N PHE A 315 7.67 -5.51 -10.07
CA PHE A 315 6.60 -5.27 -9.12
C PHE A 315 7.09 -5.30 -7.67
N HIS A 316 6.51 -4.41 -6.87
CA HIS A 316 6.79 -4.35 -5.45
C HIS A 316 6.09 -5.52 -4.76
N ALA A 317 6.80 -6.18 -3.87
CA ALA A 317 6.30 -7.24 -3.02
C ALA A 317 6.37 -6.72 -1.59
N GLN A 318 5.21 -6.62 -0.94
CA GLN A 318 5.03 -6.05 0.38
C GLN A 318 5.37 -7.07 1.46
N TRP A 319 6.25 -6.66 2.35
CA TRP A 319 6.64 -7.44 3.51
C TRP A 319 6.55 -6.58 4.77
N GLU A 320 6.37 -7.25 5.89
CA GLU A 320 6.50 -6.60 7.19
C GLU A 320 7.88 -5.96 7.32
N ILE A 321 7.90 -4.64 7.48
CA ILE A 321 9.13 -3.88 7.62
C ILE A 321 9.60 -4.02 9.07
N ASN A 322 10.68 -4.77 9.25
CA ASN A 322 11.38 -4.97 10.51
C ASN A 322 12.53 -3.95 10.65
N GLU A 323 13.78 -4.40 10.83
CA GLU A 323 14.96 -3.56 10.93
C GLU A 323 15.79 -3.67 9.66
N PHE A 324 16.06 -2.53 9.01
CA PHE A 324 16.79 -2.51 7.72
C PHE A 324 18.27 -2.81 7.89
N LEU A 325 18.88 -2.23 8.94
CA LEU A 325 20.34 -2.09 9.06
C LEU A 325 21.01 -3.32 9.70
N VAL A 326 20.27 -4.41 9.91
CA VAL A 326 20.79 -5.66 10.49
C VAL A 326 21.13 -6.71 9.43
N ASP A 327 20.59 -6.61 8.22
CA ASP A 327 20.94 -7.57 7.16
C ASP A 327 22.40 -7.32 6.72
N PRO A 328 23.28 -8.32 6.77
CA PRO A 328 24.69 -8.16 6.41
C PRO A 328 24.90 -7.67 4.97
N LYS A 329 23.91 -7.88 4.07
CA LYS A 329 23.96 -7.45 2.67
C LYS A 329 23.87 -5.94 2.50
N VAL A 330 23.51 -5.19 3.55
CA VAL A 330 23.45 -3.72 3.51
C VAL A 330 24.77 -3.11 3.03
N HIS A 331 25.91 -3.69 3.40
CA HIS A 331 27.24 -3.21 3.02
C HIS A 331 27.57 -3.36 1.53
N GLN A 332 26.93 -4.30 0.84
CA GLN A 332 27.08 -4.49 -0.60
C GLN A 332 25.99 -3.73 -1.36
N LEU A 333 24.75 -3.77 -0.86
CA LEU A 333 23.61 -3.22 -1.56
C LEU A 333 23.63 -1.70 -1.63
N LEU A 334 23.89 -1.00 -0.52
CA LEU A 334 23.76 0.46 -0.50
C LEU A 334 24.77 1.15 -1.45
N PRO A 335 26.05 0.74 -1.52
CA PRO A 335 26.97 1.28 -2.52
C PRO A 335 26.50 0.99 -3.95
N ALA A 336 26.05 -0.24 -4.22
CA ALA A 336 25.55 -0.63 -5.55
C ALA A 336 24.27 0.14 -5.97
N LEU A 337 23.42 0.52 -5.02
CA LEU A 337 22.28 1.41 -5.27
C LEU A 337 22.73 2.84 -5.52
N ARG A 338 23.68 3.35 -4.75
CA ARG A 338 24.22 4.71 -4.91
C ARG A 338 24.89 4.91 -6.27
N GLU A 339 25.49 3.87 -6.84
CA GLU A 339 25.99 3.90 -8.23
C GLU A 339 24.89 4.09 -9.29
N ARG A 340 23.62 3.81 -8.95
CA ARG A 340 22.47 3.86 -9.87
C ARG A 340 21.55 5.06 -9.66
N THR A 341 21.47 5.60 -8.46
CA THR A 341 20.58 6.72 -8.13
C THR A 341 21.23 7.73 -7.18
N ASP A 342 20.92 9.00 -7.39
CA ASP A 342 21.27 10.12 -6.52
C ASP A 342 20.18 10.41 -5.47
N ASP A 343 19.06 9.70 -5.51
CA ASP A 343 17.96 9.84 -4.55
C ASP A 343 18.41 9.54 -3.12
N ALA A 344 17.74 10.17 -2.15
CA ALA A 344 18.03 9.94 -0.74
C ALA A 344 17.65 8.51 -0.32
N LEU A 345 18.58 7.84 0.38
CA LEU A 345 18.29 6.56 1.04
C LEU A 345 17.61 6.84 2.36
N TYR A 346 16.45 6.23 2.62
CA TYR A 346 15.69 6.48 3.84
C TYR A 346 15.49 5.21 4.66
N PHE A 347 15.84 5.26 5.96
CA PHE A 347 15.65 4.13 6.86
C PHE A 347 14.89 4.52 8.12
N ILE A 348 14.05 3.60 8.60
CA ILE A 348 13.55 3.61 9.97
C ILE A 348 14.37 2.58 10.73
N THR A 349 14.95 2.96 11.87
CA THR A 349 15.78 2.05 12.67
C THR A 349 15.47 2.19 14.15
N ASN A 350 15.60 1.11 14.91
CA ASN A 350 15.59 1.16 16.36
C ASN A 350 16.86 1.81 16.94
N GLY A 351 17.90 2.01 16.12
CA GLY A 351 19.14 2.70 16.49
C GLY A 351 20.24 1.79 17.01
N SER A 352 19.93 0.60 17.51
CA SER A 352 20.95 -0.36 17.96
C SER A 352 21.89 -0.90 16.86
N PRO A 353 21.52 -0.91 15.56
CA PRO A 353 22.46 -1.29 14.49
C PRO A 353 23.47 -0.19 14.13
N LEU A 354 23.30 1.06 14.60
CA LEU A 354 24.12 2.22 14.23
C LEU A 354 25.49 2.24 14.91
N ASN A 355 26.24 1.15 14.77
CA ASN A 355 27.65 1.09 15.16
C ASN A 355 28.55 1.79 14.11
N GLY A 356 29.82 2.00 14.44
CA GLY A 356 30.79 2.69 13.58
C GLY A 356 30.81 2.19 12.13
N ARG A 357 30.76 0.87 11.91
CA ARG A 357 30.77 0.30 10.55
C ARG A 357 29.54 0.67 9.73
N VAL A 358 28.36 0.71 10.36
CA VAL A 358 27.11 1.10 9.69
C VAL A 358 27.08 2.62 9.47
N LEU A 359 27.56 3.40 10.44
CA LEU A 359 27.68 4.85 10.30
C LEU A 359 28.63 5.24 9.17
N ASP A 360 29.80 4.58 9.06
CA ASP A 360 30.77 4.80 7.98
C ASP A 360 30.17 4.45 6.62
N LEU A 361 29.37 3.38 6.56
CA LEU A 361 28.61 3.02 5.35
C LEU A 361 27.63 4.13 4.96
N LEU A 362 26.78 4.58 5.90
CA LEU A 362 25.76 5.60 5.65
C LEU A 362 26.38 6.94 5.22
N GLU A 363 27.52 7.30 5.81
CA GLU A 363 28.31 8.47 5.42
C GLU A 363 28.85 8.35 3.98
N GLY A 364 29.32 7.16 3.59
CA GLY A 364 29.79 6.89 2.23
C GLY A 364 28.72 6.86 1.15
N VAL A 365 27.43 6.73 1.53
CA VAL A 365 26.30 6.63 0.58
C VAL A 365 25.32 7.80 0.68
N GLN A 366 25.72 8.93 1.25
CA GLN A 366 24.88 10.13 1.32
C GLN A 366 24.38 10.57 -0.09
N PRO A 367 23.18 11.19 -0.20
CA PRO A 367 22.25 11.53 0.88
C PRO A 367 21.56 10.31 1.49
N ALA A 368 21.62 10.19 2.82
CA ALA A 368 20.96 9.14 3.58
C ALA A 368 20.29 9.74 4.82
N HIS A 369 19.01 9.45 5.02
CA HIS A 369 18.18 10.01 6.09
C HIS A 369 17.64 8.91 7.00
N LEU A 370 17.51 9.22 8.29
CA LEU A 370 17.05 8.25 9.29
C LEU A 370 15.85 8.75 10.07
N ILE A 371 14.93 7.85 10.41
CA ILE A 371 14.09 8.03 11.60
C ILE A 371 14.53 7.02 12.64
N VAL A 372 15.02 7.53 13.77
CA VAL A 372 15.48 6.70 14.87
C VAL A 372 14.35 6.57 15.89
N SER A 373 13.87 5.35 16.08
CA SER A 373 12.90 4.98 17.11
C SER A 373 13.60 4.85 18.46
N ILE A 374 13.99 6.01 19.03
CA ILE A 374 14.73 6.05 20.30
C ILE A 374 13.85 5.71 21.50
N ASN A 375 12.55 6.04 21.46
CA ASN A 375 11.52 5.84 22.50
C ASN A 375 11.85 6.39 23.92
N SER A 376 13.01 6.10 24.47
CA SER A 376 13.54 6.64 25.71
C SER A 376 15.08 6.78 25.62
N LEU A 377 15.62 7.81 26.27
CA LEU A 377 17.06 7.96 26.51
C LEU A 377 17.49 7.47 27.91
N ASP A 378 16.56 6.93 28.70
CA ASP A 378 16.85 6.17 29.91
C ASP A 378 17.27 4.74 29.54
N GLU A 379 18.46 4.32 29.97
CA GLU A 379 19.06 3.04 29.56
C GLU A 379 18.25 1.83 30.06
N ASP A 380 17.83 1.85 31.32
CA ASP A 380 17.13 0.74 31.96
C ASP A 380 15.70 0.61 31.44
N LEU A 381 15.00 1.75 31.29
CA LEU A 381 13.66 1.79 30.75
C LEU A 381 13.64 1.34 29.29
N ARG A 382 14.54 1.86 28.46
CA ARG A 382 14.65 1.45 27.06
C ARG A 382 14.98 -0.05 26.96
N GLY A 383 16.00 -0.49 27.70
CA GLY A 383 16.46 -1.88 27.67
C GLY A 383 15.36 -2.87 28.02
N SER A 384 14.55 -2.55 29.04
CA SER A 384 13.41 -3.38 29.46
C SER A 384 12.27 -3.38 28.43
N VAL A 385 11.70 -2.22 28.09
CA VAL A 385 10.50 -2.14 27.23
C VAL A 385 10.79 -2.58 25.78
N MET A 386 12.00 -2.32 25.27
CA MET A 386 12.40 -2.73 23.92
C MET A 386 12.99 -4.15 23.86
N ASN A 387 13.16 -4.82 25.02
CA ASN A 387 13.83 -6.11 25.15
C ASN A 387 15.21 -6.14 24.47
N GLU A 388 16.03 -5.12 24.74
CA GLU A 388 17.36 -4.96 24.17
C GLU A 388 18.46 -5.52 25.08
N ARG A 389 19.50 -6.10 24.49
CA ARG A 389 20.73 -6.41 25.24
C ARG A 389 21.47 -5.12 25.56
N SER A 390 22.13 -5.01 26.71
CA SER A 390 22.88 -3.81 27.13
C SER A 390 23.79 -3.20 26.05
N LYS A 391 24.52 -4.02 25.27
CA LYS A 391 25.34 -3.53 24.14
C LYS A 391 24.51 -2.83 23.04
N GLN A 392 23.32 -3.35 22.75
CA GLN A 392 22.38 -2.77 21.78
C GLN A 392 21.88 -1.42 22.28
N THR A 393 21.46 -1.36 23.55
CA THR A 393 21.03 -0.12 24.21
C THR A 393 22.11 0.95 24.17
N GLY A 394 23.33 0.62 24.61
CA GLY A 394 24.45 1.57 24.59
C GLY A 394 24.80 2.10 23.20
N THR A 395 24.66 1.26 22.15
CA THR A 395 24.84 1.70 20.76
C THR A 395 23.76 2.70 20.36
N ALA A 396 22.49 2.42 20.66
CA ALA A 396 21.38 3.32 20.32
C ALA A 396 21.48 4.69 21.02
N LEU A 397 21.86 4.71 22.30
CA LEU A 397 22.00 5.94 23.09
C LEU A 397 23.14 6.85 22.61
N THR A 398 24.19 6.28 22.03
CA THR A 398 25.33 7.04 21.49
C THR A 398 25.13 7.44 20.02
N ALA A 399 24.32 6.68 19.27
CA ALA A 399 24.11 6.87 17.83
C ALA A 399 23.66 8.29 17.45
N LEU A 400 22.80 8.95 18.23
CA LEU A 400 22.30 10.29 17.89
C LEU A 400 23.44 11.33 17.79
N ARG A 401 24.40 11.27 18.71
CA ARG A 401 25.57 12.18 18.68
C ARG A 401 26.46 11.89 17.48
N GLU A 402 26.65 10.62 17.14
CA GLU A 402 27.46 10.20 16.00
C GLU A 402 26.82 10.63 14.67
N LEU A 403 25.50 10.48 14.52
CA LEU A 403 24.76 10.96 13.35
C LEU A 403 24.95 12.47 13.16
N ALA A 404 24.82 13.24 14.25
CA ALA A 404 25.01 14.68 14.22
C ALA A 404 26.45 15.09 13.89
N ALA A 405 27.45 14.40 14.47
CA ALA A 405 28.86 14.64 14.18
C ALA A 405 29.20 14.42 12.70
N ARG A 406 28.57 13.42 12.08
CA ARG A 406 28.71 13.07 10.65
C ARG A 406 27.75 13.84 9.73
N LYS A 407 26.91 14.73 10.30
CA LYS A 407 25.87 15.50 9.61
C LYS A 407 24.90 14.64 8.80
N ILE A 408 24.63 13.41 9.24
CA ILE A 408 23.63 12.53 8.62
C ILE A 408 22.24 12.97 9.12
N PRO A 409 21.33 13.46 8.25
CA PRO A 409 20.04 13.99 8.68
C PRO A 409 19.16 12.92 9.33
N TYR A 410 18.56 13.24 10.47
CA TYR A 410 17.66 12.32 11.15
C TYR A 410 16.50 13.01 11.88
N GLY A 411 15.42 12.26 12.05
CA GLY A 411 14.30 12.60 12.94
C GLY A 411 14.15 11.54 14.03
N ILE A 412 13.42 11.90 15.09
CA ILE A 412 13.17 11.01 16.23
C ILE A 412 11.74 10.50 16.19
N SER A 413 11.56 9.21 16.51
CA SER A 413 10.27 8.57 16.71
C SER A 413 10.15 8.07 18.15
N LEU A 414 9.08 8.48 18.83
CA LEU A 414 8.73 8.03 20.18
C LEU A 414 7.37 7.33 20.13
N ALA A 415 7.22 6.21 20.84
CA ALA A 415 5.92 5.56 21.07
C ALA A 415 5.44 5.93 22.47
N ALA A 416 4.29 6.61 22.60
CA ALA A 416 3.82 7.12 23.88
C ALA A 416 2.99 6.08 24.67
N PHE A 417 3.36 4.79 24.59
CA PHE A 417 2.71 3.72 25.35
C PHE A 417 2.91 3.94 26.85
N PRO A 418 2.00 3.47 27.73
CA PRO A 418 2.13 3.63 29.18
C PRO A 418 3.47 3.19 29.77
N ASP A 419 4.13 2.21 29.14
CA ASP A 419 5.45 1.72 29.54
C ASP A 419 6.54 2.78 29.42
N PHE A 420 6.33 3.83 28.61
CA PHE A 420 7.16 5.03 28.59
C PHE A 420 6.41 6.18 29.28
N PRO A 421 6.75 6.50 30.55
CA PRO A 421 6.06 7.56 31.27
C PRO A 421 6.15 8.90 30.54
N ILE A 422 5.09 9.71 30.64
CA ILE A 422 5.03 11.03 29.99
C ILE A 422 6.22 11.93 30.40
N GLU A 423 6.72 11.81 31.63
CA GLU A 423 7.87 12.60 32.06
C GLU A 423 9.17 12.14 31.38
N ASP A 424 9.37 10.82 31.18
CA ASP A 424 10.48 10.30 30.38
C ASP A 424 10.39 10.78 28.93
N LEU A 425 9.18 10.77 28.35
CA LEU A 425 8.95 11.33 27.01
C LEU A 425 9.38 12.81 26.94
N ARG A 426 9.00 13.64 27.92
CA ARG A 426 9.39 15.07 27.96
C ARG A 426 10.90 15.23 28.16
N GLN A 427 11.51 14.47 29.05
CA GLN A 427 12.95 14.50 29.30
C GLN A 427 13.73 14.07 28.05
N THR A 428 13.31 13.00 27.39
CA THR A 428 13.89 12.51 26.13
C THR A 428 13.83 13.60 25.05
N ILE A 429 12.68 14.26 24.88
CA ILE A 429 12.54 15.37 23.92
C ILE A 429 13.49 16.53 24.23
N LYS A 430 13.63 16.92 25.50
CA LYS A 430 14.57 17.98 25.90
C LYS A 430 16.02 17.65 25.63
N ILE A 431 16.42 16.38 25.82
CA ILE A 431 17.78 15.95 25.54
C ILE A 431 18.02 15.89 24.03
N VAL A 432 17.03 15.43 23.26
CA VAL A 432 17.07 15.42 21.80
C VAL A 432 17.18 16.83 21.21
N ASP A 433 16.52 17.82 21.84
CA ASP A 433 16.70 19.23 21.51
C ASP A 433 18.17 19.62 21.71
N GLY A 434 18.84 20.00 20.63
CA GLY A 434 20.29 20.29 20.63
C GLY A 434 21.20 19.12 20.23
N LEU A 435 20.68 17.90 20.06
CA LEU A 435 21.46 16.80 19.44
C LEU A 435 21.45 16.84 17.92
N GLY A 436 20.76 17.79 17.29
CA GLY A 436 20.73 17.92 15.84
C GLY A 436 19.68 17.04 15.16
N ALA A 437 18.61 16.67 15.86
CA ALA A 437 17.42 16.10 15.23
C ALA A 437 16.67 17.18 14.44
N GLY A 438 16.16 16.83 13.25
CA GLY A 438 15.37 17.76 12.46
C GLY A 438 13.90 17.85 12.88
N PHE A 439 13.37 16.80 13.53
CA PHE A 439 12.03 16.77 14.09
C PHE A 439 11.88 15.64 15.13
N VAL A 440 10.82 15.73 15.94
CA VAL A 440 10.35 14.65 16.80
C VAL A 440 8.91 14.32 16.44
N ARG A 441 8.64 13.05 16.13
CA ARG A 441 7.28 12.52 16.04
C ARG A 441 6.95 11.67 17.26
N VAL A 442 5.78 11.90 17.84
CA VAL A 442 5.23 11.13 18.96
C VAL A 442 4.05 10.32 18.44
N ASN A 443 4.20 9.01 18.36
CA ASN A 443 3.13 8.11 17.95
C ASN A 443 2.22 7.89 19.16
N LEU A 444 0.97 8.32 19.04
CA LEU A 444 -0.05 8.04 20.03
C LEU A 444 -0.30 6.52 20.08
N PRO A 445 -0.51 5.92 21.26
CA PRO A 445 -0.64 4.47 21.38
C PRO A 445 -1.82 3.93 20.58
N GLY A 446 -1.49 3.16 19.54
CA GLY A 446 -2.43 2.42 18.71
C GLY A 446 -2.10 0.94 18.76
N HIS A 447 -3.10 0.10 18.99
CA HIS A 447 -2.98 -1.34 18.97
C HIS A 447 -4.16 -2.00 18.27
N THR A 448 -3.87 -3.07 17.56
CA THR A 448 -4.89 -3.97 16.99
C THR A 448 -5.45 -4.89 18.08
N ARG A 449 -6.54 -5.62 17.80
CA ARG A 449 -7.07 -6.65 18.70
C ARG A 449 -6.13 -7.84 18.92
N ASN A 450 -5.21 -8.07 17.99
CA ASN A 450 -4.30 -9.23 18.03
C ASN A 450 -2.96 -8.89 18.67
N LEU A 451 -2.70 -7.63 19.03
CA LEU A 451 -1.45 -7.25 19.68
C LEU A 451 -1.39 -7.95 21.06
N PRO A 452 -0.39 -8.79 21.36
CA PRO A 452 -0.26 -9.49 22.62
C PRO A 452 0.29 -8.58 23.74
N TYR A 453 -0.14 -7.32 23.76
CA TYR A 453 0.28 -6.32 24.74
C TYR A 453 -0.50 -6.51 26.04
N GLN A 454 0.22 -6.55 27.17
CA GLN A 454 -0.37 -6.83 28.49
C GLN A 454 -0.83 -5.55 29.22
N GLY A 455 -0.37 -4.37 28.78
CA GLY A 455 -0.82 -3.11 29.37
C GLY A 455 -2.25 -2.77 28.97
N SER A 456 -2.96 -2.09 29.87
CA SER A 456 -4.29 -1.54 29.61
C SER A 456 -4.25 -0.03 29.83
N PHE A 457 -4.89 0.71 28.93
CA PHE A 457 -5.05 2.16 29.07
C PHE A 457 -6.35 2.61 28.41
N ASP A 458 -6.95 3.65 29.00
CA ASP A 458 -8.02 4.38 28.33
C ASP A 458 -7.41 5.23 27.20
N THR A 459 -7.91 5.05 25.98
CA THR A 459 -7.34 5.69 24.80
C THR A 459 -7.54 7.20 24.84
N ASP A 460 -8.72 7.67 25.25
CA ASP A 460 -9.04 9.10 25.26
C ASP A 460 -8.28 9.84 26.36
N GLU A 461 -8.19 9.26 27.56
CA GLU A 461 -7.43 9.82 28.67
C GLU A 461 -5.93 9.90 28.35
N LEU A 462 -5.35 8.81 27.85
CA LEU A 462 -3.92 8.76 27.55
C LEU A 462 -3.57 9.67 26.38
N TRP A 463 -4.31 9.62 25.27
CA TRP A 463 -4.07 10.48 24.11
C TRP A 463 -4.19 11.96 24.51
N THR A 464 -5.19 12.34 25.29
CA THR A 464 -5.35 13.72 25.79
C THR A 464 -4.16 14.14 26.66
N SER A 465 -3.68 13.26 27.52
CA SER A 465 -2.55 13.54 28.42
C SER A 465 -1.24 13.69 27.66
N VAL A 466 -0.97 12.81 26.69
CA VAL A 466 0.20 12.91 25.80
C VAL A 466 0.12 14.19 24.97
N MET A 467 -1.05 14.52 24.41
CA MET A 467 -1.24 15.75 23.65
C MET A 467 -0.96 17.00 24.47
N ARG A 468 -1.43 17.05 25.73
CA ARG A 468 -1.12 18.15 26.65
C ARG A 468 0.37 18.27 26.91
N ALA A 469 1.07 17.15 27.05
CA ALA A 469 2.53 17.12 27.23
C ALA A 469 3.26 17.61 25.97
N ILE A 470 2.83 17.21 24.77
CA ILE A 470 3.37 17.68 23.48
C ILE A 470 3.20 19.19 23.34
N ARG A 471 1.99 19.73 23.58
CA ARG A 471 1.73 21.17 23.50
C ARG A 471 2.60 21.96 24.45
N LYS A 472 2.79 21.46 25.68
CA LYS A 472 3.66 22.07 26.68
C LYS A 472 5.13 22.02 26.25
N ILE A 473 5.64 20.86 25.81
CA ILE A 473 7.06 20.73 25.48
C ILE A 473 7.46 21.59 24.29
N ARG A 474 6.57 21.83 23.32
CA ARG A 474 6.82 22.75 22.18
C ARG A 474 7.17 24.18 22.59
N THR A 475 6.75 24.64 23.77
CA THR A 475 7.13 25.97 24.27
C THR A 475 8.52 25.97 24.92
N GLU A 476 9.07 24.80 25.17
CA GLU A 476 10.33 24.59 25.90
C GLU A 476 11.50 24.18 24.97
N VAL A 477 11.22 23.79 23.71
CA VAL A 477 12.23 23.25 22.77
C VAL A 477 12.19 23.91 21.39
N SER A 478 13.30 23.85 20.66
CA SER A 478 13.42 24.40 19.30
C SER A 478 13.06 23.40 18.20
N VAL A 479 13.30 22.11 18.41
CA VAL A 479 12.96 21.04 17.47
C VAL A 479 11.43 20.92 17.31
N PRO A 480 10.90 20.77 16.08
CA PRO A 480 9.46 20.64 15.88
C PRO A 480 9.00 19.27 16.41
N VAL A 481 8.01 19.30 17.30
CA VAL A 481 7.41 18.09 17.90
C VAL A 481 5.99 17.93 17.38
N PHE A 482 5.58 16.76 16.91
CA PHE A 482 4.20 16.53 16.46
C PHE A 482 3.70 15.12 16.78
N SER A 483 2.39 15.01 17.00
CA SER A 483 1.74 13.73 17.23
C SER A 483 1.39 13.03 15.92
N ILE A 484 1.28 11.70 15.98
CA ILE A 484 0.71 10.87 14.92
C ILE A 484 -0.37 9.97 15.55
N PRO A 485 -1.62 10.01 15.06
CA PRO A 485 -2.13 10.89 14.01
C PRO A 485 -2.23 12.36 14.46
N SER A 486 -1.82 13.30 13.61
CA SER A 486 -1.90 14.75 13.90
C SER A 486 -3.33 15.29 13.89
N ALA A 487 -4.25 14.58 13.23
CA ALA A 487 -5.67 14.94 13.12
C ALA A 487 -6.33 15.14 14.49
N LEU A 488 -5.93 14.36 15.52
CA LEU A 488 -6.44 14.53 16.87
C LEU A 488 -6.24 15.96 17.38
N GLU A 489 -4.99 16.45 17.35
CA GLU A 489 -4.68 17.80 17.81
C GLU A 489 -5.39 18.84 16.95
N GLU A 490 -5.21 18.69 15.66
CA GLU A 490 -5.43 19.75 14.69
C GLU A 490 -6.92 19.94 14.38
N ASN A 491 -7.74 18.90 14.53
CA ASN A 491 -9.17 18.96 14.24
C ASN A 491 -10.06 19.04 15.49
N HIS A 492 -9.59 18.58 16.66
CA HIS A 492 -10.40 18.58 17.89
C HIS A 492 -9.96 19.60 18.93
N HIS A 493 -8.74 20.13 18.85
CA HIS A 493 -8.19 21.02 19.87
C HIS A 493 -7.80 22.41 19.33
N THR A 494 -8.39 22.79 18.20
CA THR A 494 -8.25 24.12 17.57
C THR A 494 -9.63 24.67 17.20
N ASP A 495 -9.79 26.00 17.24
CA ASP A 495 -11.06 26.65 16.88
C ASP A 495 -11.34 26.61 15.37
N ASP A 496 -10.28 26.53 14.56
CA ASP A 496 -10.34 26.41 13.11
C ASP A 496 -9.54 25.20 12.64
N PRO A 497 -10.20 24.05 12.41
CA PRO A 497 -9.59 22.82 11.91
C PRO A 497 -8.90 22.94 10.54
N LEU A 498 -9.09 24.04 9.81
CA LEU A 498 -8.47 24.27 8.51
C LEU A 498 -7.33 25.30 8.57
N ALA A 499 -7.15 26.01 9.68
CA ALA A 499 -6.14 27.06 9.79
C ALA A 499 -4.74 26.53 9.50
N ALA A 500 -3.97 27.27 8.71
CA ALA A 500 -2.56 27.01 8.40
C ALA A 500 -1.62 27.32 9.57
N ARG A 501 -1.90 26.68 10.71
CA ARG A 501 -1.12 26.80 11.93
C ARG A 501 0.20 26.06 11.79
N VAL A 502 1.28 26.75 12.10
CA VAL A 502 2.62 26.19 12.12
C VAL A 502 2.78 25.36 13.38
N VAL A 503 3.11 24.08 13.20
CA VAL A 503 3.40 23.16 14.32
C VAL A 503 4.80 23.45 14.87
N GLY A 504 5.73 23.77 13.98
CA GLY A 504 7.10 24.20 14.30
C GLY A 504 7.91 24.42 13.03
N THR A 505 9.22 24.63 13.18
CA THR A 505 10.15 24.78 12.06
C THR A 505 11.35 23.87 12.26
N VAL A 506 11.84 23.24 11.17
CA VAL A 506 13.06 22.43 11.24
C VAL A 506 14.22 23.34 11.65
N PRO A 507 15.07 22.96 12.63
CA PRO A 507 16.15 23.83 13.08
C PRO A 507 17.07 24.23 11.93
N ASN A 508 17.53 25.49 11.95
CA ASN A 508 18.40 26.08 10.93
C ASN A 508 17.84 26.12 9.50
N SER A 509 16.56 25.84 9.29
CA SER A 509 15.89 25.99 7.99
C SER A 509 15.59 27.45 7.63
N PRO A 510 15.24 27.76 6.36
CA PRO A 510 14.82 29.11 5.97
C PRO A 510 13.67 29.67 6.82
N ALA A 511 12.67 28.84 7.16
CA ALA A 511 11.55 29.25 7.99
C ALA A 511 11.98 29.58 9.43
N ALA A 512 12.85 28.75 10.02
CA ALA A 512 13.38 29.01 11.35
C ALA A 512 14.20 30.32 11.39
N ARG A 513 15.01 30.56 10.37
CA ARG A 513 15.86 31.76 10.27
C ARG A 513 15.08 33.04 10.00
N ALA A 514 13.98 32.95 9.26
CA ALA A 514 13.04 34.05 9.09
C ALA A 514 12.22 34.35 10.35
N GLY A 515 12.35 33.54 11.41
CA GLY A 515 11.66 33.76 12.68
C GLY A 515 10.22 33.29 12.71
N LEU A 516 9.83 32.36 11.82
CA LEU A 516 8.55 31.65 11.89
C LEU A 516 8.55 30.72 13.10
N ARG A 517 7.46 30.73 13.89
CA ARG A 517 7.35 30.03 15.17
C ARG A 517 6.14 29.11 15.22
N SER A 518 6.19 28.14 16.13
CA SER A 518 5.03 27.32 16.47
C SER A 518 3.88 28.22 16.95
N GLY A 519 2.67 27.96 16.47
CA GLY A 519 1.46 28.74 16.78
C GLY A 519 1.11 29.82 15.75
N ASP A 520 2.08 30.30 14.95
CA ASP A 520 1.83 31.24 13.85
C ASP A 520 0.80 30.66 12.87
N VAL A 521 -0.11 31.50 12.36
CA VAL A 521 -1.05 31.10 11.30
C VAL A 521 -0.64 31.77 10.00
N ILE A 522 -0.26 30.98 8.99
CA ILE A 522 0.11 31.50 7.68
C ILE A 522 -1.17 31.95 6.96
N ARG A 523 -1.28 33.25 6.66
CA ARG A 523 -2.41 33.86 5.95
C ARG A 523 -2.13 34.03 4.46
N GLY A 524 -0.86 34.14 4.08
CA GLY A 524 -0.47 34.24 2.67
C GLY A 524 0.99 33.94 2.40
N ILE A 525 1.29 33.53 1.17
CA ILE A 525 2.62 33.20 0.68
C ILE A 525 2.81 33.91 -0.66
N ASN A 526 3.79 34.82 -0.77
CA ASN A 526 4.05 35.64 -1.98
C ASN A 526 2.79 36.32 -2.55
N GLY A 527 1.89 36.79 -1.68
CA GLY A 527 0.63 37.43 -2.07
C GLY A 527 -0.49 36.47 -2.42
N PHE A 528 -0.24 35.16 -2.50
CA PHE A 528 -1.31 34.15 -2.63
C PHE A 528 -1.94 33.89 -1.26
N PRO A 529 -3.28 33.96 -1.14
CA PRO A 529 -3.96 33.67 0.13
C PRO A 529 -3.89 32.18 0.46
N VAL A 530 -3.59 31.88 1.71
CA VAL A 530 -3.64 30.52 2.28
C VAL A 530 -5.00 30.33 2.93
N ARG A 531 -5.82 29.44 2.38
CA ARG A 531 -7.22 29.23 2.76
C ARG A 531 -7.40 28.01 3.65
N THR A 532 -6.56 27.00 3.46
CA THR A 532 -6.40 25.88 4.39
C THR A 532 -4.93 25.51 4.59
N ARG A 533 -4.62 24.76 5.65
CA ARG A 533 -3.26 24.25 5.87
C ARG A 533 -2.74 23.34 4.75
N ALA A 534 -3.63 22.75 3.95
CA ALA A 534 -3.25 21.97 2.77
C ALA A 534 -2.64 22.83 1.63
N ASP A 535 -2.85 24.15 1.64
CA ASP A 535 -2.29 25.05 0.63
C ASP A 535 -0.79 25.32 0.84
N VAL A 536 -0.30 25.24 2.09
CA VAL A 536 1.05 25.69 2.47
C VAL A 536 2.14 24.93 1.72
N VAL A 537 2.08 23.59 1.74
CA VAL A 537 3.12 22.74 1.17
C VAL A 537 3.19 22.91 -0.36
N PRO A 538 2.10 22.77 -1.13
CA PRO A 538 2.13 23.02 -2.58
C PRO A 538 2.62 24.43 -2.93
N LEU A 539 2.14 25.47 -2.24
CA LEU A 539 2.55 26.85 -2.53
C LEU A 539 4.04 27.05 -2.31
N LEU A 540 4.62 26.56 -1.21
CA LEU A 540 6.06 26.68 -0.95
C LEU A 540 6.91 25.88 -1.94
N MET A 541 6.45 24.71 -2.39
CA MET A 541 7.15 23.87 -3.36
C MET A 541 7.23 24.49 -4.76
N LEU A 542 6.34 25.43 -5.09
CA LEU A 542 6.36 26.16 -6.36
C LEU A 542 7.36 27.33 -6.37
N LEU A 543 7.86 27.75 -5.21
CA LEU A 543 8.73 28.90 -5.09
C LEU A 543 10.20 28.52 -5.29
N LYS A 544 10.99 29.52 -5.70
CA LYS A 544 12.45 29.44 -5.81
C LYS A 544 13.10 30.70 -5.28
N GLY A 545 14.24 30.57 -4.63
CA GLY A 545 15.08 31.68 -4.19
C GLY A 545 14.54 32.41 -2.96
N LYS A 546 13.44 33.18 -3.06
CA LYS A 546 12.87 33.94 -1.93
C LYS A 546 11.36 33.73 -1.78
N ALA A 547 10.88 33.77 -0.54
CA ALA A 547 9.47 33.66 -0.20
C ALA A 547 9.10 34.65 0.91
N GLY A 548 8.08 35.48 0.68
CA GLY A 548 7.46 36.33 1.69
C GLY A 548 6.22 35.67 2.28
N LEU A 549 6.14 35.59 3.60
CA LEU A 549 5.00 35.08 4.35
C LEU A 549 4.25 36.23 4.99
N LEU A 550 2.92 36.21 4.88
CA LEU A 550 2.03 36.96 5.76
C LEU A 550 1.56 36.00 6.85
N VAL A 551 1.88 36.29 8.10
CA VAL A 551 1.55 35.44 9.25
C VAL A 551 0.78 36.22 10.29
N GLU A 552 -0.13 35.54 10.97
CA GLU A 552 -0.80 36.05 12.15
C GLU A 552 -0.18 35.41 13.38
N ARG A 553 0.28 36.24 14.33
CA ARG A 553 0.85 35.82 15.61
C ARG A 553 0.14 36.60 16.71
N GLU A 554 -0.51 35.89 17.62
CA GLU A 554 -1.20 36.49 18.77
C GLU A 554 -2.21 37.60 18.36
N GLY A 555 -2.82 37.46 17.16
CA GLY A 555 -3.76 38.42 16.59
C GLY A 555 -3.13 39.56 15.79
N GLU A 556 -1.80 39.67 15.75
CA GLU A 556 -1.08 40.68 14.95
C GLU A 556 -0.58 40.10 13.63
N GLU A 557 -0.69 40.88 12.54
CA GLU A 557 -0.13 40.52 11.24
C GLU A 557 1.35 40.90 11.14
N LEU A 558 2.17 39.94 10.74
CA LEU A 558 3.61 40.08 10.54
C LEU A 558 3.98 39.64 9.12
N ARG A 559 4.98 40.29 8.53
CA ARG A 559 5.61 39.85 7.28
C ARG A 559 6.98 39.26 7.59
N LEU A 560 7.23 38.04 7.12
CA LEU A 560 8.49 37.34 7.26
C LEU A 560 9.05 37.01 5.87
N ASP A 561 10.34 37.25 5.66
CA ASP A 561 11.01 36.91 4.40
C ASP A 561 11.96 35.74 4.61
N MET A 562 11.83 34.72 3.77
CA MET A 562 12.69 33.54 3.74
C MET A 562 13.56 33.53 2.48
N ALA A 563 14.77 33.00 2.61
CA ALA A 563 15.68 32.73 1.49
C ALA A 563 16.06 31.24 1.46
N GLU A 564 15.92 30.60 0.30
CA GLU A 564 16.01 29.14 0.16
C GLU A 564 17.38 28.60 0.60
N GLN A 565 18.44 29.33 0.20
CA GLN A 565 19.83 29.00 0.53
C GLN A 565 20.26 29.37 1.96
N ASP A 566 19.46 30.13 2.72
CA ASP A 566 19.79 30.43 4.11
C ASP A 566 19.35 29.25 4.97
N CYS A 567 20.19 28.22 4.98
CA CYS A 567 19.94 27.01 5.76
C CYS A 567 21.22 26.30 6.20
N ALA A 568 21.13 25.49 7.25
CA ALA A 568 22.20 24.59 7.68
C ALA A 568 21.62 23.30 8.28
N TYR A 569 22.50 22.33 8.52
CA TYR A 569 22.17 21.11 9.28
C TYR A 569 21.41 21.47 10.58
N PRO A 570 20.35 20.74 10.96
CA PRO A 570 19.86 19.47 10.41
C PRO A 570 18.90 19.58 9.21
N TYR A 571 18.64 20.78 8.70
CA TYR A 571 17.85 20.92 7.48
C TYR A 571 18.64 20.40 6.27
N ALA A 572 18.05 19.45 5.54
CA ALA A 572 18.69 18.77 4.40
C ALA A 572 17.89 18.93 3.10
N GLY A 573 17.00 19.93 3.05
CA GLY A 573 16.12 20.19 1.91
C GLY A 573 14.64 19.97 2.24
N HIS A 574 13.79 20.10 1.22
CA HIS A 574 12.33 20.05 1.40
C HIS A 574 11.82 18.69 1.86
N VAL A 575 12.51 17.60 1.49
CA VAL A 575 12.20 16.25 1.97
C VAL A 575 13.20 15.90 3.06
N LEU A 576 12.69 15.74 4.28
CA LEU A 576 13.47 15.29 5.42
C LEU A 576 12.94 13.94 5.89
N CYS A 577 13.77 12.91 5.76
CA CYS A 577 13.37 11.52 5.95
C CYS A 577 12.22 11.14 5.01
N LYS A 578 10.99 10.98 5.52
CA LYS A 578 9.78 10.71 4.73
C LYS A 578 8.77 11.86 4.71
N TYR A 579 9.08 12.97 5.35
CA TYR A 579 8.17 14.10 5.50
C TYR A 579 8.57 15.24 4.56
N LEU A 580 7.56 15.94 4.05
CA LEU A 580 7.73 17.12 3.22
C LEU A 580 7.64 18.35 4.12
N PHE A 581 8.79 18.99 4.38
CA PHE A 581 8.93 20.24 5.12
C PHE A 581 9.57 21.29 4.20
N PRO A 582 8.83 21.81 3.20
CA PRO A 582 9.34 22.83 2.29
C PRO A 582 9.82 24.03 3.11
N TRP A 583 11.03 24.49 2.85
CA TRP A 583 11.65 25.60 3.58
C TRP A 583 11.76 25.39 5.10
N GLY A 584 11.55 24.15 5.57
CA GLY A 584 11.51 23.76 6.98
C GLY A 584 10.21 24.07 7.70
N VAL A 585 9.15 24.46 6.98
CA VAL A 585 7.82 24.69 7.57
C VAL A 585 7.17 23.34 7.90
N VAL A 586 6.77 23.14 9.17
CA VAL A 586 6.05 21.95 9.61
C VAL A 586 4.59 22.32 9.87
N VAL A 587 3.70 21.80 9.02
CA VAL A 587 2.24 21.91 9.15
C VAL A 587 1.62 20.52 9.06
N ALA A 588 0.49 20.32 9.73
CA ALA A 588 -0.25 19.07 9.63
C ALA A 588 -1.01 18.96 8.29
N PRO A 589 -1.18 17.73 7.75
CA PRO A 589 -2.02 17.50 6.57
C PRO A 589 -3.50 17.84 6.83
N CYS A 590 -4.25 18.13 5.76
CA CYS A 590 -5.68 18.46 5.82
C CYS A 590 -6.36 18.31 4.47
N LEU A 591 -7.68 18.50 4.45
CA LEU A 591 -8.46 18.68 3.24
C LEU A 591 -8.17 20.04 2.60
N SER A 592 -8.10 20.05 1.27
CA SER A 592 -7.87 21.26 0.46
C SER A 592 -9.19 21.85 -0.03
N ALA A 593 -9.16 23.12 -0.44
CA ALA A 593 -10.32 23.75 -1.09
C ALA A 593 -10.76 23.01 -2.37
N SER A 594 -9.82 22.38 -3.08
CA SER A 594 -10.13 21.57 -4.27
C SER A 594 -10.94 20.32 -3.94
N ALA A 595 -10.84 19.79 -2.71
CA ALA A 595 -11.63 18.62 -2.29
C ALA A 595 -13.13 18.97 -2.24
N ALA A 596 -13.51 20.14 -1.73
CA ALA A 596 -14.91 20.59 -1.73
C ALA A 596 -15.46 20.75 -3.16
N ALA A 597 -14.67 21.38 -4.05
CA ALA A 597 -15.05 21.51 -5.46
C ALA A 597 -15.16 20.15 -6.17
N GLN A 598 -14.28 19.20 -5.86
CA GLN A 598 -14.37 17.84 -6.37
C GLN A 598 -15.67 17.17 -5.89
N ILE A 599 -15.97 17.23 -4.60
CA ILE A 599 -17.18 16.64 -4.01
C ILE A 599 -18.43 17.15 -4.73
N ARG A 600 -18.56 18.48 -4.93
CA ARG A 600 -19.64 19.08 -5.71
C ARG A 600 -19.72 18.51 -7.13
N SER A 601 -18.58 18.46 -7.83
CA SER A 601 -18.51 17.91 -9.18
C SER A 601 -18.96 16.44 -9.24
N GLU A 602 -18.54 15.60 -8.29
CA GLU A 602 -18.93 14.18 -8.25
C GLU A 602 -20.44 14.02 -8.02
N ILE A 603 -21.02 14.83 -7.13
CA ILE A 603 -22.46 14.86 -6.85
C ILE A 603 -23.26 15.25 -8.10
N ASP A 604 -22.84 16.33 -8.77
CA ASP A 604 -23.54 16.86 -9.95
C ASP A 604 -23.47 15.87 -11.14
N GLN A 605 -22.33 15.19 -11.33
CA GLN A 605 -22.14 14.21 -12.40
C GLN A 605 -23.12 13.04 -12.33
N VAL A 606 -23.48 12.60 -11.13
CA VAL A 606 -24.49 11.53 -10.95
C VAL A 606 -25.86 12.07 -10.57
N SER A 607 -26.02 13.40 -10.50
CA SER A 607 -27.24 14.07 -10.05
C SER A 607 -27.78 13.51 -8.73
N ALA A 608 -26.90 13.27 -7.76
CA ALA A 608 -27.25 12.63 -6.49
C ALA A 608 -28.08 13.56 -5.60
N GLY A 609 -29.28 13.12 -5.22
CA GLY A 609 -30.12 13.82 -4.26
C GLY A 609 -29.66 13.59 -2.82
N ARG A 610 -29.14 12.39 -2.53
CA ARG A 610 -28.64 11.98 -1.21
C ARG A 610 -27.25 11.37 -1.30
N THR A 611 -26.28 11.96 -0.59
CA THR A 611 -24.88 11.52 -0.63
C THR A 611 -24.37 11.14 0.75
N TRP A 612 -23.66 10.03 0.86
CA TRP A 612 -22.93 9.67 2.08
C TRP A 612 -21.44 9.88 1.91
N MET A 613 -20.79 10.54 2.88
CA MET A 613 -19.34 10.68 2.92
C MET A 613 -18.76 9.88 4.09
N LEU A 614 -17.90 8.93 3.77
CA LEU A 614 -17.19 8.12 4.74
C LEU A 614 -16.06 8.94 5.38
N THR A 615 -15.98 8.94 6.71
CA THR A 615 -14.95 9.67 7.48
C THR A 615 -14.56 8.92 8.75
N SER A 616 -13.42 9.27 9.35
CA SER A 616 -13.12 8.95 10.74
C SER A 616 -13.72 10.01 11.68
N ALA A 617 -13.95 9.63 12.94
CA ALA A 617 -14.27 10.59 14.01
C ALA A 617 -13.18 11.68 14.15
N LEU A 618 -11.91 11.32 13.86
CA LEU A 618 -10.76 12.23 13.91
C LEU A 618 -10.81 13.35 12.86
N MET A 619 -11.48 13.12 11.73
CA MET A 619 -11.45 14.03 10.59
C MET A 619 -12.76 14.71 10.28
N ARG A 620 -13.86 14.18 10.81
CA ARG A 620 -15.19 14.78 10.65
C ARG A 620 -15.21 16.29 10.94
N PRO A 621 -14.56 16.82 12.02
CA PRO A 621 -14.56 18.27 12.25
C PRO A 621 -13.91 19.08 11.12
N ALA A 622 -12.85 18.54 10.50
CA ALA A 622 -12.19 19.20 9.36
C ALA A 622 -13.05 19.13 8.08
N ALA A 623 -13.75 18.02 7.84
CA ALA A 623 -14.67 17.90 6.71
C ALA A 623 -15.87 18.86 6.83
N GLU A 624 -16.47 18.95 8.02
CA GLU A 624 -17.55 19.90 8.30
C GLU A 624 -17.07 21.35 8.18
N ALA A 625 -15.87 21.66 8.67
CA ALA A 625 -15.27 22.98 8.51
C ALA A 625 -14.99 23.32 7.03
N LEU A 626 -14.62 22.32 6.22
CA LEU A 626 -14.42 22.47 4.78
C LEU A 626 -15.72 22.89 4.09
N PHE A 627 -16.81 22.19 4.35
CA PHE A 627 -18.12 22.51 3.76
C PHE A 627 -18.58 23.90 4.19
N ARG A 628 -18.55 24.21 5.49
CA ARG A 628 -18.89 25.55 6.01
C ARG A 628 -18.11 26.68 5.33
N ARG A 629 -16.85 26.45 4.97
CA ARG A 629 -15.97 27.46 4.40
C ARG A 629 -16.13 27.62 2.88
N PHE A 630 -16.30 26.53 2.14
CA PHE A 630 -16.18 26.55 0.68
C PHE A 630 -17.48 26.26 -0.06
N ASP A 631 -18.38 25.46 0.52
CA ASP A 631 -19.67 25.12 -0.08
C ASP A 631 -20.65 24.70 1.04
N PRO A 632 -21.30 25.67 1.71
CA PRO A 632 -22.19 25.40 2.84
C PRO A 632 -23.39 24.52 2.49
N GLU A 633 -23.84 24.51 1.24
CA GLU A 633 -24.96 23.69 0.77
C GLU A 633 -24.64 22.19 0.86
N LEU A 634 -23.35 21.81 0.82
CA LEU A 634 -22.94 20.42 1.04
C LEU A 634 -23.30 19.90 2.43
N LEU A 635 -23.47 20.76 3.45
CA LEU A 635 -23.89 20.32 4.77
C LEU A 635 -25.32 19.74 4.79
N ASP A 636 -26.17 20.19 3.89
CA ASP A 636 -27.55 19.71 3.80
C ASP A 636 -27.66 18.47 2.89
N GLN A 637 -26.74 18.33 1.92
CA GLN A 637 -26.78 17.27 0.91
C GLN A 637 -25.89 16.05 1.24
N VAL A 638 -24.84 16.24 2.03
CA VAL A 638 -23.85 15.20 2.36
C VAL A 638 -23.98 14.79 3.83
N GLU A 639 -24.29 13.51 4.04
CA GLU A 639 -24.38 12.93 5.38
C GLU A 639 -23.09 12.15 5.70
N PHE A 640 -22.48 12.45 6.84
CA PHE A 640 -21.26 11.75 7.25
C PHE A 640 -21.60 10.35 7.79
N VAL A 641 -20.83 9.36 7.34
CA VAL A 641 -20.86 7.98 7.85
C VAL A 641 -19.50 7.69 8.48
N GLU A 642 -19.47 7.48 9.78
CA GLU A 642 -18.24 7.13 10.48
C GLU A 642 -17.98 5.62 10.36
N SER A 643 -16.82 5.26 9.81
CA SER A 643 -16.38 3.86 9.73
C SER A 643 -15.44 3.54 10.89
N THR A 644 -15.68 2.41 11.56
CA THR A 644 -14.77 1.86 12.59
C THR A 644 -13.84 0.82 11.97
N ASN A 645 -12.62 0.70 12.50
CA ASN A 645 -11.64 -0.29 12.06
C ASN A 645 -11.95 -1.67 12.67
N GLU A 646 -13.03 -2.33 12.26
CA GLU A 646 -13.41 -3.64 12.78
C GLU A 646 -12.43 -4.76 12.38
N PHE A 647 -11.74 -4.65 11.24
CA PHE A 647 -10.76 -5.64 10.80
C PHE A 647 -9.55 -5.72 11.74
N LEU A 648 -8.91 -4.58 11.98
CA LEU A 648 -7.76 -4.48 12.89
C LEU A 648 -8.22 -4.53 14.35
N GLY A 649 -9.37 -3.94 14.66
CA GLY A 649 -9.92 -3.82 16.02
C GLY A 649 -8.99 -3.07 16.96
N GLY A 650 -9.11 -3.36 18.27
CA GLY A 650 -8.36 -2.65 19.31
C GLY A 650 -8.81 -1.20 19.40
N ASN A 651 -7.87 -0.25 19.36
CA ASN A 651 -8.17 1.18 19.43
C ASN A 651 -7.78 1.95 18.16
N ILE A 652 -7.66 1.27 17.01
CA ILE A 652 -7.34 1.91 15.73
C ILE A 652 -8.50 2.82 15.29
N ARG A 653 -8.22 4.11 15.09
CA ARG A 653 -9.21 5.16 14.78
C ARG A 653 -9.00 5.86 13.42
N VAL A 654 -7.93 5.51 12.72
CA VAL A 654 -7.50 6.09 11.43
C VAL A 654 -8.25 5.37 10.32
N MET A 655 -9.06 6.08 9.53
CA MET A 655 -9.90 5.45 8.50
C MET A 655 -9.07 4.97 7.30
N ASP A 656 -7.88 5.53 7.07
CA ASP A 656 -6.95 5.04 6.04
C ASP A 656 -6.53 3.57 6.26
N MET A 657 -6.79 3.02 7.46
CA MET A 657 -6.53 1.61 7.78
C MET A 657 -7.79 0.73 7.72
N SER A 658 -8.96 1.30 7.43
CA SER A 658 -10.20 0.55 7.25
C SER A 658 -10.14 -0.27 5.95
N THR A 659 -10.56 -1.52 6.07
CA THR A 659 -10.73 -2.41 4.91
C THR A 659 -12.05 -2.14 4.21
N ILE A 660 -12.17 -2.63 2.97
CA ILE A 660 -13.44 -2.64 2.23
C ILE A 660 -14.55 -3.35 3.03
N GLY A 661 -14.20 -4.36 3.83
CA GLY A 661 -15.13 -5.03 4.74
C GLY A 661 -15.69 -4.09 5.80
N ASP A 662 -14.83 -3.31 6.45
CA ASP A 662 -15.21 -2.32 7.47
C ASP A 662 -16.12 -1.23 6.90
N ILE A 663 -15.77 -0.75 5.71
CA ILE A 663 -16.52 0.30 5.01
C ILE A 663 -17.93 -0.21 4.66
N CYS A 664 -18.04 -1.39 4.05
CA CYS A 664 -19.34 -1.96 3.71
C CYS A 664 -20.18 -2.23 4.97
N GLN A 665 -19.58 -2.70 6.06
CA GLN A 665 -20.30 -2.88 7.31
C GLN A 665 -20.91 -1.57 7.83
N ALA A 666 -20.15 -0.47 7.80
CA ALA A 666 -20.64 0.84 8.22
C ALA A 666 -21.80 1.33 7.34
N ILE A 667 -21.69 1.16 6.02
CA ILE A 667 -22.73 1.54 5.05
C ILE A 667 -23.99 0.70 5.27
N GLU A 668 -23.85 -0.63 5.33
CA GLU A 668 -24.95 -1.57 5.48
C GLU A 668 -25.69 -1.36 6.80
N ALA A 669 -24.97 -1.15 7.91
CA ALA A 669 -25.57 -0.91 9.21
C ALA A 669 -26.52 0.30 9.19
N ARG A 670 -26.14 1.36 8.48
CA ARG A 670 -26.99 2.55 8.29
C ARG A 670 -28.10 2.33 7.26
N ALA A 671 -27.82 1.59 6.20
CA ALA A 671 -28.76 1.33 5.12
C ALA A 671 -29.99 0.52 5.58
N VAL A 672 -29.85 -0.30 6.63
CA VAL A 672 -30.98 -1.04 7.22
C VAL A 672 -32.12 -0.11 7.66
N THR A 673 -31.80 1.05 8.22
CA THR A 673 -32.81 1.99 8.74
C THR A 673 -33.15 3.10 7.75
N GLU A 674 -32.22 3.50 6.90
CA GLU A 674 -32.35 4.71 6.08
C GLU A 674 -32.39 4.44 4.57
N GLY A 675 -32.18 3.21 4.11
CA GLY A 675 -31.91 2.90 2.71
C GLY A 675 -30.52 3.35 2.25
N LEU A 676 -30.10 2.89 1.07
CA LEU A 676 -28.82 3.28 0.47
C LEU A 676 -28.89 4.70 -0.15
N PRO A 677 -27.78 5.46 -0.11
CA PRO A 677 -27.69 6.77 -0.77
C PRO A 677 -27.59 6.63 -2.30
N ASP A 678 -27.71 7.74 -3.01
CA ASP A 678 -27.48 7.80 -4.46
C ASP A 678 -25.99 7.76 -4.80
N LEU A 679 -25.14 8.29 -3.92
CA LEU A 679 -23.70 8.38 -4.07
C LEU A 679 -22.97 8.13 -2.75
N ILE A 680 -21.83 7.44 -2.84
CA ILE A 680 -20.93 7.19 -1.71
C ILE A 680 -19.57 7.83 -2.03
N LEU A 681 -19.11 8.69 -1.12
CA LEU A 681 -17.83 9.38 -1.20
C LEU A 681 -16.88 8.86 -0.14
N MET A 682 -15.61 8.67 -0.49
CA MET A 682 -14.57 8.24 0.46
C MET A 682 -13.20 8.76 0.05
N ALA A 683 -12.27 8.85 0.99
CA ALA A 683 -10.92 9.30 0.68
C ALA A 683 -10.13 8.26 -0.11
N GLU A 684 -9.33 8.71 -1.09
CA GLU A 684 -8.46 7.80 -1.84
C GLU A 684 -7.28 7.26 -1.01
N THR A 685 -6.95 7.93 0.09
CA THR A 685 -5.77 7.67 0.94
C THR A 685 -5.79 6.31 1.64
N GLY A 686 -6.96 5.71 1.81
CA GLY A 686 -7.11 4.33 2.32
C GLY A 686 -6.73 3.23 1.32
N PHE A 687 -6.37 3.60 0.09
CA PHE A 687 -6.01 2.67 -0.97
C PHE A 687 -4.61 2.94 -1.51
N ASN A 688 -3.92 1.87 -1.93
CA ASN A 688 -2.64 2.02 -2.62
C ASN A 688 -2.83 2.50 -4.08
N ARG A 689 -1.73 2.70 -4.82
CA ARG A 689 -1.75 3.14 -6.23
C ARG A 689 -2.54 2.25 -7.19
N HIS A 690 -2.83 1.01 -6.79
CA HIS A 690 -3.63 0.06 -7.55
C HIS A 690 -5.10 0.05 -7.09
N GLY A 691 -5.50 0.96 -6.21
CA GLY A 691 -6.86 1.06 -5.68
C GLY A 691 -7.18 -0.01 -4.65
N ARG A 692 -6.16 -0.62 -4.02
CA ARG A 692 -6.32 -1.76 -3.12
C ARG A 692 -6.11 -1.43 -1.65
N ASP A 693 -6.93 -2.02 -0.79
CA ASP A 693 -6.89 -1.90 0.67
C ASP A 693 -5.84 -2.82 1.32
N LEU A 694 -5.83 -2.87 2.66
CA LEU A 694 -4.94 -3.70 3.47
C LEU A 694 -5.13 -5.22 3.28
N GLN A 695 -6.23 -5.68 2.69
CA GLN A 695 -6.47 -7.07 2.35
C GLN A 695 -6.25 -7.36 0.85
N GLY A 696 -5.76 -6.37 0.09
CA GLY A 696 -5.52 -6.48 -1.33
C GLY A 696 -6.80 -6.42 -2.17
N ARG A 697 -7.91 -5.91 -1.64
CA ARG A 697 -9.19 -5.78 -2.34
C ARG A 697 -9.33 -4.42 -3.00
N HIS A 698 -9.96 -4.36 -4.17
CA HIS A 698 -10.10 -3.11 -4.92
C HIS A 698 -11.34 -2.33 -4.48
N TRP A 699 -11.25 -1.01 -4.34
CA TRP A 699 -12.37 -0.17 -3.84
C TRP A 699 -13.68 -0.35 -4.61
N ARG A 700 -13.61 -0.59 -5.93
CA ARG A 700 -14.78 -0.90 -6.80
C ARG A 700 -15.55 -2.16 -6.40
N ASP A 701 -15.00 -3.00 -5.53
CA ASP A 701 -15.75 -4.11 -4.93
C ASP A 701 -16.98 -3.61 -4.15
N ILE A 702 -16.91 -2.40 -3.59
CA ILE A 702 -18.03 -1.74 -2.90
C ILE A 702 -19.14 -1.40 -3.89
N GLU A 703 -18.79 -0.77 -5.02
CA GLU A 703 -19.73 -0.37 -6.07
C GLU A 703 -20.45 -1.59 -6.67
N ARG A 704 -19.71 -2.67 -6.93
CA ARG A 704 -20.30 -3.95 -7.40
C ARG A 704 -21.23 -4.59 -6.37
N HIS A 705 -20.84 -4.58 -5.10
CA HIS A 705 -21.61 -5.21 -4.04
C HIS A 705 -22.91 -4.45 -3.73
N LEU A 706 -22.84 -3.11 -3.69
CA LEU A 706 -23.98 -2.27 -3.31
C LEU A 706 -24.86 -1.85 -4.48
N GLY A 707 -24.35 -1.94 -5.72
CA GLY A 707 -25.03 -1.41 -6.90
C GLY A 707 -25.19 0.12 -6.85
N ARG A 708 -24.28 0.82 -6.16
CA ARG A 708 -24.30 2.28 -5.99
C ARG A 708 -22.98 2.90 -6.41
N PRO A 709 -23.00 4.06 -7.09
CA PRO A 709 -21.79 4.81 -7.42
C PRO A 709 -20.93 5.07 -6.17
N VAL A 710 -19.64 4.74 -6.28
CA VAL A 710 -18.62 5.08 -5.29
C VAL A 710 -17.60 6.00 -5.95
N ARG A 711 -17.23 7.11 -5.29
CA ARG A 711 -16.21 8.05 -5.79
C ARG A 711 -15.17 8.35 -4.74
N LEU A 712 -13.92 8.40 -5.20
CA LEU A 712 -12.78 8.69 -4.36
C LEU A 712 -12.47 10.19 -4.39
N ILE A 713 -12.40 10.79 -3.20
CA ILE A 713 -12.01 12.19 -3.02
C ILE A 713 -10.51 12.25 -2.86
N ARG A 714 -9.87 13.07 -3.71
CA ARG A 714 -8.43 13.33 -3.65
C ARG A 714 -8.13 14.16 -2.42
N ALA A 715 -7.27 13.61 -1.57
CA ALA A 715 -6.77 14.30 -0.39
C ALA A 715 -5.25 14.28 -0.42
N SER A 716 -4.60 15.30 0.14
CA SER A 716 -3.15 15.24 0.33
C SER A 716 -2.79 14.01 1.17
N ARG A 717 -1.65 13.36 0.89
CA ARG A 717 -1.21 12.15 1.60
C ARG A 717 -1.33 12.30 3.13
N PHE A 718 -1.81 11.26 3.80
CA PHE A 718 -2.01 11.17 5.26
C PHE A 718 -3.03 12.15 5.84
N THR A 719 -4.18 12.25 5.19
CA THR A 719 -5.40 12.69 5.86
C THR A 719 -6.22 11.41 6.04
N PHE A 720 -6.38 10.86 7.25
CA PHE A 720 -7.64 10.33 7.84
C PHE A 720 -7.47 9.41 9.06
#